data_AF-R6HG17-F1
#
_entry.id   AF-R6HG17-F1
#
_cell.length_a   1.000
_cell.length_b   1.000
_cell.length_c   1.000
_cell.angle_alpha   90.00
_cell.angle_beta   90.00
_cell.angle_gamma   90.00
#
_symmetry.space_group_name_H-M   'P 1'
#
loop_
_entity.id
_entity.type
_entity.pdbx_description
1 polymer ?
#
loop_
_entity_poly.entity_id
_entity_poly.type
_entity_poly.pdbx_seq_one_letter_code
_entity_poly.pdbx_strand_id
1 'polypeptide(L)'
;MLHFESLKKPSIYALGISPQVRGRIRRLDGSLMRIGALVDLGRDGFERKYHAGFALTDTVQKALLAYFKRHGFESVPGWGTSVQNESEVETPKEINRDGSSNSAITEAKVNPEPADPVADIANQIPTLPVSRSLVFATDPIGILRLDEECAEYFAELEVKTIADLVRNLGEGSENPGAAFEHRLAASCALEKHAYAAPLSLEKDQLKALISLSGSTSFVFDPFGVLCDADSLCSKNGYTIADVLSSGLADIALSLLDLDPQLVKRLERKGATCIGDVLPLSEEEFAEKYQRSANSTRVVYDKIEKLKSDEHFADLDKSYEGFVSRFSRAAVMVSRDVRSSFEAADYPVRERELSVFALPISVEVLQRGIGHSLSVREVTKKLRVMQYLGKAMQAVLMRRLRANVATLGNDEQSLVVTLSNDINWRFAAETLKKELGRGAIFNLKDEAFDFKIAIDSLDKWVESLPDNIKRLVESRINGLGISSCASIFQIDDQQVEELLAKVYSMRPLIIEERFLPMFETYEFTPSEFARVTGQTTEVFRYLADVSVAPANGKLSIADGEPEETENLSGSEVPAQDVEGRAHVEIDEESALEYVTKKYASEEPVLLHQLQQNYMQLGTQHNFSASDLASLCDLGKFYGKLLDEDCAIVCANPGNMSQIMVRYYDFSSVDFSGLTQLLAKQAGQNVECGFAYVIRSSAEFKEECEELDLRNDVEVHFVLSHYCDQVPGVEIGEYPLVKLGESSSEFQLRQLINEIGPINVTALEKEYSQRYGITGELFFDRYLPCVNDLKRGNQYYPSEDQRVLSGEQRAFLREELDGSGICCSADLLKTRYEVRFPKSSIDVLSEEILASFARKLSDGLIFECNTNVRRYFADLISGKVRFSINDAEFGEAVFRHQLFRYELERAKRQFEIVEIKDDEYVSTAPFAKLEQPISQRDLQDYLDSAIAFMQLGVPYTVHSLRKVGFKHKVDCLEDELGFGPFFYESLLSMGSSRLKKTRVGNCKVFCRMEGSYSGSLLVEWIVKSNPALELEELAGILADQFGIEIDVSRLRSLVKRSDCYYQEELDMVFGSIDEYGKKVQEWLC
;
A
#
# COMPACT_ATOMS: atom_id res chain seq x y z
N MET A 1 -35.08 31.99 -37.39
CA MET A 1 -36.46 32.22 -36.90
C MET A 1 -37.28 30.97 -37.17
N LEU A 2 -37.50 30.16 -36.14
CA LEU A 2 -38.70 29.34 -35.90
C LEU A 2 -38.52 28.75 -34.49
N HIS A 3 -39.44 29.11 -33.59
CA HIS A 3 -39.48 28.69 -32.20
C HIS A 3 -39.64 27.17 -32.07
N PHE A 4 -38.94 26.56 -31.12
CA PHE A 4 -39.32 25.26 -30.56
C PHE A 4 -39.40 25.37 -29.03
N GLU A 5 -40.49 25.98 -28.57
CA GLU A 5 -41.02 25.77 -27.22
C GLU A 5 -41.93 24.53 -27.23
N SER A 6 -41.89 23.79 -26.12
CA SER A 6 -42.83 22.75 -25.70
C SER A 6 -42.89 21.44 -26.51
N LEU A 7 -41.96 20.53 -26.21
CA LEU A 7 -42.24 19.09 -26.30
C LEU A 7 -41.95 18.47 -24.93
N LYS A 8 -43.01 17.94 -24.30
CA LYS A 8 -42.89 17.08 -23.11
C LYS A 8 -41.91 15.95 -23.43
N LYS A 9 -40.87 15.79 -22.61
CA LYS A 9 -39.82 14.78 -22.74
C LYS A 9 -40.43 13.37 -22.94
N PRO A 10 -40.26 12.70 -24.09
CA PRO A 10 -40.51 11.28 -24.17
C PRO A 10 -39.28 10.54 -23.64
N SER A 11 -39.46 9.67 -22.65
CA SER A 11 -38.39 8.79 -22.20
C SER A 11 -38.24 7.62 -23.19
N ILE A 12 -37.02 7.07 -23.30
CA ILE A 12 -36.68 5.90 -24.14
C ILE A 12 -37.59 4.67 -23.91
N TYR A 13 -38.35 4.66 -22.82
CA TYR A 13 -39.27 3.58 -22.46
C TYR A 13 -40.51 3.48 -23.36
N ALA A 14 -40.88 4.56 -24.07
CA ALA A 14 -42.04 4.58 -24.97
C ALA A 14 -41.79 3.92 -26.34
N LEU A 15 -40.58 3.46 -26.64
CA LEU A 15 -40.16 3.10 -27.99
C LEU A 15 -40.37 1.64 -28.43
N GLY A 16 -40.90 0.75 -27.58
CA GLY A 16 -41.18 -0.65 -27.98
C GLY A 16 -39.94 -1.46 -28.41
N ILE A 17 -38.73 -0.97 -28.15
CA ILE A 17 -37.46 -1.62 -28.51
C ILE A 17 -37.10 -2.71 -27.48
N SER A 18 -36.45 -3.79 -27.90
CA SER A 18 -36.08 -4.91 -27.02
C SER A 18 -35.11 -4.49 -25.89
N PRO A 19 -35.15 -5.15 -24.72
CA PRO A 19 -34.36 -4.77 -23.55
C PRO A 19 -32.84 -4.80 -23.77
N GLN A 20 -32.35 -5.72 -24.60
CA GLN A 20 -30.92 -5.88 -24.89
C GLN A 20 -30.34 -4.67 -25.65
N VAL A 21 -31.11 -4.05 -26.54
CA VAL A 21 -30.68 -2.85 -27.28
C VAL A 21 -30.77 -1.60 -26.39
N ARG A 22 -31.77 -1.52 -25.50
CA ARG A 22 -31.84 -0.45 -24.48
C ARG A 22 -30.63 -0.45 -23.55
N GLY A 23 -30.15 -1.65 -23.18
CA GLY A 23 -28.95 -1.82 -22.36
C GLY A 23 -27.65 -1.39 -23.04
N ARG A 24 -27.58 -1.38 -24.38
CA ARG A 24 -26.44 -0.87 -25.14
C ARG A 24 -26.48 0.65 -25.32
N ILE A 25 -27.66 1.23 -25.52
CA ILE A 25 -27.82 2.69 -25.65
C ILE A 25 -27.56 3.40 -24.30
N ARG A 26 -27.91 2.78 -23.16
CA ARG A 26 -27.65 3.31 -21.82
C ARG A 26 -26.16 3.45 -21.45
N ARG A 27 -25.26 2.74 -22.14
CA ARG A 27 -23.80 2.80 -21.89
C ARG A 27 -23.11 3.99 -22.58
N LEU A 28 -23.86 4.76 -23.38
CA LEU A 28 -23.43 6.05 -23.91
C LEU A 28 -24.07 7.14 -23.03
N ASP A 29 -23.24 7.98 -22.42
CA ASP A 29 -23.54 8.92 -21.32
C ASP A 29 -24.78 9.84 -21.50
N GLY A 30 -25.24 10.48 -20.40
CA GLY A 30 -26.49 11.22 -20.19
C GLY A 30 -26.80 12.43 -21.09
N SER A 31 -26.07 12.60 -22.19
CA SER A 31 -26.24 13.65 -23.20
C SER A 31 -27.32 13.33 -24.26
N LEU A 32 -27.80 12.08 -24.33
CA LEU A 32 -28.78 11.60 -25.33
C LEU A 32 -30.18 12.25 -25.26
N MET A 33 -30.42 13.21 -24.36
CA MET A 33 -31.71 13.90 -24.25
C MET A 33 -31.99 14.97 -25.33
N ARG A 34 -31.09 15.22 -26.29
CA ARG A 34 -31.30 16.23 -27.35
C ARG A 34 -31.16 15.64 -28.76
N ILE A 35 -32.27 15.19 -29.31
CA ILE A 35 -32.39 14.56 -30.63
C ILE A 35 -32.04 15.53 -31.78
N GLY A 36 -32.22 16.84 -31.60
CA GLY A 36 -31.84 17.85 -32.59
C GLY A 36 -30.34 17.88 -32.91
N ALA A 37 -29.48 17.66 -31.91
CA ALA A 37 -28.02 17.69 -32.11
C ALA A 37 -27.50 16.50 -32.93
N LEU A 38 -28.26 15.40 -33.03
CA LEU A 38 -27.88 14.21 -33.81
C LEU A 38 -28.17 14.38 -35.31
N VAL A 39 -29.20 15.17 -35.67
CA VAL A 39 -29.53 15.47 -37.06
C VAL A 39 -28.46 16.36 -37.70
N ASP A 40 -27.90 17.29 -36.93
CA ASP A 40 -26.88 18.23 -37.40
C ASP A 40 -25.49 17.60 -37.57
N LEU A 41 -25.19 16.47 -36.91
CA LEU A 41 -23.87 15.85 -36.93
C LEU A 41 -23.62 14.92 -38.15
N GLY A 42 -24.67 14.36 -38.77
CA GLY A 42 -24.53 13.36 -39.83
C GLY A 42 -23.78 12.08 -39.40
N ARG A 43 -23.62 11.09 -40.30
CA ARG A 43 -22.88 9.84 -40.01
C ARG A 43 -21.44 10.10 -39.59
N ASP A 44 -20.72 10.82 -40.43
CA ASP A 44 -19.28 11.03 -40.28
C ASP A 44 -18.97 11.93 -39.09
N GLY A 45 -19.80 12.92 -38.77
CA GLY A 45 -19.62 13.74 -37.58
C GLY A 45 -19.90 12.96 -36.29
N PHE A 46 -20.81 11.98 -36.32
CA PHE A 46 -21.02 11.07 -35.20
C PHE A 46 -19.83 10.12 -35.03
N GLU A 47 -19.34 9.50 -36.10
CA GLU A 47 -18.17 8.60 -36.05
C GLU A 47 -16.87 9.35 -35.70
N ARG A 48 -16.72 10.63 -36.10
CA ARG A 48 -15.55 11.47 -35.76
C ARG A 48 -15.55 12.04 -34.36
N LYS A 49 -16.71 12.50 -33.88
CA LYS A 49 -16.83 13.06 -32.51
C LYS A 49 -16.64 11.98 -31.45
N TYR A 50 -16.77 10.71 -31.83
CA TYR A 50 -16.61 9.55 -30.97
C TYR A 50 -15.70 8.48 -31.65
N HIS A 51 -14.42 8.79 -31.86
CA HIS A 51 -13.39 7.81 -32.30
C HIS A 51 -12.95 6.90 -31.13
N ALA A 52 -12.61 5.61 -31.25
CA ALA A 52 -12.63 4.65 -32.36
C ALA A 52 -13.00 3.26 -31.79
N GLY A 53 -13.99 2.57 -32.37
CA GLY A 53 -14.37 1.20 -31.97
C GLY A 53 -15.82 0.81 -32.25
N PHE A 54 -16.71 1.76 -32.51
CA PHE A 54 -18.10 1.47 -32.87
C PHE A 54 -18.36 1.83 -34.33
N ALA A 55 -18.14 0.88 -35.23
CA ALA A 55 -18.88 0.91 -36.49
C ALA A 55 -20.37 0.80 -36.14
N LEU A 56 -21.17 1.78 -36.57
CA LEU A 56 -22.63 1.69 -36.43
C LEU A 56 -23.09 0.39 -37.09
N THR A 57 -23.54 -0.57 -36.30
CA THR A 57 -24.08 -1.80 -36.85
C THR A 57 -25.34 -1.47 -37.65
N ASP A 58 -25.55 -2.18 -38.76
CA ASP A 58 -26.70 -1.99 -39.66
C ASP A 58 -28.05 -2.00 -38.89
N THR A 59 -28.12 -2.74 -37.78
CA THR A 59 -29.28 -2.80 -36.87
C THR A 59 -29.53 -1.47 -36.14
N VAL A 60 -28.49 -0.81 -35.64
CA VAL A 60 -28.61 0.50 -34.95
C VAL A 60 -28.89 1.59 -35.97
N GLN A 61 -28.29 1.49 -37.15
CA GLN A 61 -28.52 2.41 -38.26
C GLN A 61 -30.01 2.39 -38.71
N LYS A 62 -30.57 1.20 -38.92
CA LYS A 62 -31.99 1.02 -39.30
C LYS A 62 -32.98 1.51 -38.23
N ALA A 63 -32.67 1.30 -36.95
CA ALA A 63 -33.52 1.75 -35.84
C ALA A 63 -33.61 3.28 -35.74
N LEU A 64 -32.49 3.98 -35.93
CA LEU A 64 -32.44 5.45 -35.92
C LEU A 64 -33.12 6.04 -37.16
N LEU A 65 -32.91 5.47 -38.35
CA LEU A 65 -33.61 5.89 -39.58
C LEU A 65 -35.13 5.74 -39.49
N ALA A 66 -35.62 4.64 -38.91
CA ALA A 66 -37.05 4.42 -38.70
C ALA A 66 -37.66 5.45 -37.73
N TYR A 67 -36.91 5.83 -36.69
CA TYR A 67 -37.32 6.85 -35.72
C TYR A 67 -37.42 8.24 -36.34
N PHE A 68 -36.42 8.66 -37.13
CA PHE A 68 -36.42 9.96 -37.81
C PHE A 68 -37.56 10.09 -38.83
N LYS A 69 -37.83 9.04 -39.61
CA LYS A 69 -38.98 9.02 -40.54
C LYS A 69 -40.33 9.13 -39.82
N ARG A 70 -40.48 8.52 -38.64
CA ARG A 70 -41.74 8.56 -37.86
C ARG A 70 -42.02 9.92 -37.23
N HIS A 71 -41.01 10.77 -37.10
CA HIS A 71 -41.10 12.11 -36.53
C HIS A 71 -40.94 13.24 -37.57
N GLY A 72 -41.14 12.93 -38.85
CA GLY A 72 -41.25 13.93 -39.91
C GLY A 72 -39.94 14.40 -40.54
N PHE A 73 -38.83 13.71 -40.28
CA PHE A 73 -37.56 13.99 -40.96
C PHE A 73 -37.44 13.12 -42.22
N GLU A 74 -37.48 13.75 -43.40
CA GLU A 74 -37.51 13.06 -44.69
C GLU A 74 -36.16 12.42 -45.07
N SER A 75 -35.04 12.91 -44.53
CA SER A 75 -33.70 12.31 -44.70
C SER A 75 -32.71 12.74 -43.60
N VAL A 76 -31.68 11.93 -43.33
CA VAL A 76 -30.56 12.27 -42.45
C VAL A 76 -29.27 12.28 -43.28
N PRO A 77 -28.48 13.37 -43.31
CA PRO A 77 -27.28 13.47 -44.13
C PRO A 77 -26.24 12.36 -43.81
N GLY A 78 -25.78 11.66 -44.84
CA GLY A 78 -24.77 10.58 -44.74
C GLY A 78 -25.31 9.18 -44.48
N TRP A 79 -26.63 9.01 -44.36
CA TRP A 79 -27.27 7.72 -44.10
C TRP A 79 -28.08 7.29 -45.33
N GLY A 80 -27.38 6.67 -46.30
CA GLY A 80 -27.98 6.22 -47.57
C GLY A 80 -28.87 4.98 -47.42
N THR A 81 -29.93 4.94 -48.22
CA THR A 81 -30.83 3.79 -48.38
C THR A 81 -30.33 2.86 -49.49
N SER A 82 -29.86 1.66 -49.14
CA SER A 82 -29.71 0.57 -50.10
C SER A 82 -30.50 -0.64 -49.61
N VAL A 83 -31.65 -0.87 -50.25
CA VAL A 83 -32.42 -2.11 -50.21
C VAL A 83 -32.21 -2.78 -51.57
N GLN A 84 -31.69 -4.00 -51.59
CA GLN A 84 -31.98 -4.99 -52.64
C GLN A 84 -32.07 -6.38 -52.01
N ASN A 85 -32.94 -7.18 -52.63
CA ASN A 85 -33.72 -8.28 -52.08
C ASN A 85 -33.03 -9.65 -52.12
N GLU A 86 -33.61 -10.52 -51.30
CA GLU A 86 -33.56 -11.99 -51.23
C GLU A 86 -33.38 -12.75 -52.55
N SER A 87 -32.60 -13.84 -52.49
CA SER A 87 -33.06 -15.16 -52.96
C SER A 87 -32.17 -16.31 -52.41
N GLU A 88 -32.79 -17.11 -51.54
CA GLU A 88 -32.80 -18.58 -51.43
C GLU A 88 -31.52 -19.46 -51.54
N VAL A 89 -31.26 -20.16 -50.42
CA VAL A 89 -31.15 -21.63 -50.23
C VAL A 89 -30.38 -22.48 -51.25
N GLU A 90 -29.31 -23.15 -50.80
CA GLU A 90 -29.16 -24.62 -50.88
C GLU A 90 -27.98 -25.15 -50.03
N THR A 91 -28.29 -26.12 -49.16
CA THR A 91 -27.40 -27.04 -48.44
C THR A 91 -27.22 -28.34 -49.25
N PRO A 92 -26.54 -29.42 -48.78
CA PRO A 92 -25.20 -29.64 -48.20
C PRO A 92 -24.47 -30.82 -48.93
N LYS A 93 -23.35 -31.33 -48.38
CA LYS A 93 -22.83 -32.75 -48.38
C LYS A 93 -21.33 -32.87 -48.67
N GLU A 94 -20.53 -33.38 -47.72
CA GLU A 94 -20.12 -34.80 -47.52
C GLU A 94 -19.16 -35.28 -48.65
N ILE A 95 -18.08 -36.06 -48.49
CA ILE A 95 -17.56 -36.95 -47.43
C ILE A 95 -16.21 -37.53 -47.97
N ASN A 96 -15.37 -38.08 -47.08
CA ASN A 96 -14.35 -39.15 -47.28
C ASN A 96 -13.06 -38.85 -48.05
N ARG A 97 -11.97 -39.61 -47.87
CA ARG A 97 -11.35 -40.47 -46.82
C ARG A 97 -10.04 -40.98 -47.45
N ASP A 98 -9.24 -41.67 -46.65
CA ASP A 98 -8.08 -42.52 -47.01
C ASP A 98 -6.75 -41.77 -47.22
N GLY A 99 -5.61 -42.19 -46.68
CA GLY A 99 -5.25 -43.36 -45.87
C GLY A 99 -3.78 -43.72 -46.10
N SER A 100 -3.09 -44.09 -45.01
CA SER A 100 -1.95 -45.05 -44.94
C SER A 100 -0.51 -44.64 -45.33
N SER A 101 0.32 -44.51 -44.28
CA SER A 101 1.60 -45.21 -43.95
C SER A 101 2.73 -45.42 -44.97
N ASN A 102 3.97 -44.99 -44.66
CA ASN A 102 5.04 -45.82 -44.04
C ASN A 102 6.45 -45.16 -44.04
N SER A 103 7.15 -45.33 -42.91
CA SER A 103 8.60 -45.41 -42.61
C SER A 103 9.68 -44.94 -43.61
N ALA A 104 10.68 -44.18 -43.14
CA ALA A 104 12.09 -44.61 -42.98
C ALA A 104 13.04 -43.45 -42.61
N ILE A 105 13.99 -43.76 -41.72
CA ILE A 105 15.09 -42.91 -41.24
C ILE A 105 16.13 -42.72 -42.36
N THR A 106 16.57 -41.48 -42.60
CA THR A 106 17.89 -41.20 -43.21
C THR A 106 18.45 -39.86 -42.68
N GLU A 107 19.65 -39.92 -42.12
CA GLU A 107 20.49 -38.75 -41.82
C GLU A 107 20.87 -38.04 -43.13
N ALA A 108 20.64 -36.73 -43.21
CA ALA A 108 21.07 -35.92 -44.35
C ALA A 108 21.74 -34.61 -43.88
N LYS A 109 23.03 -34.47 -44.21
CA LYS A 109 23.78 -33.22 -44.19
C LYS A 109 23.03 -32.16 -45.00
N VAL A 110 22.66 -31.03 -44.38
CA VAL A 110 22.09 -29.88 -45.09
C VAL A 110 23.22 -28.93 -45.47
N ASN A 111 23.47 -28.86 -46.78
CA ASN A 111 24.13 -27.73 -47.44
C ASN A 111 23.02 -26.70 -47.71
N PRO A 112 23.12 -25.43 -47.26
CA PRO A 112 22.05 -24.46 -47.50
C PRO A 112 22.03 -23.98 -48.96
N GLU A 113 20.87 -24.07 -49.60
CA GLU A 113 20.57 -23.41 -50.88
C GLU A 113 20.48 -21.88 -50.71
N PRO A 114 20.84 -21.08 -51.73
CA PRO A 114 20.79 -19.63 -51.66
C PRO A 114 19.34 -19.11 -51.55
N ALA A 115 19.10 -18.21 -50.59
CA ALA A 115 17.80 -17.54 -50.39
C ALA A 115 17.62 -16.35 -51.38
N ASP A 116 16.36 -16.04 -51.72
CA ASP A 116 15.97 -14.98 -52.66
C ASP A 116 16.37 -13.56 -52.17
N PRO A 117 16.72 -12.62 -53.08
CA PRO A 117 17.29 -11.32 -52.71
C PRO A 117 16.30 -10.31 -52.06
N VAL A 118 16.65 -9.91 -50.84
CA VAL A 118 16.47 -8.66 -50.05
C VAL A 118 15.19 -7.81 -50.14
N ALA A 119 14.65 -7.49 -51.32
CA ALA A 119 13.60 -6.47 -51.41
C ALA A 119 12.26 -6.91 -50.79
N ASP A 120 12.06 -8.23 -50.63
CA ASP A 120 10.82 -8.80 -50.09
C ASP A 120 10.87 -9.05 -48.58
N ILE A 121 12.04 -9.25 -47.94
CA ILE A 121 12.12 -9.65 -46.52
C ILE A 121 11.65 -8.53 -45.58
N ALA A 122 12.09 -7.28 -45.81
CA ALA A 122 11.68 -6.14 -45.00
C ALA A 122 10.19 -5.78 -45.18
N ASN A 123 9.62 -6.07 -46.35
CA ASN A 123 8.21 -5.85 -46.71
C ASN A 123 7.28 -6.98 -46.24
N GLN A 124 7.83 -8.17 -45.94
CA GLN A 124 7.10 -9.34 -45.43
C GLN A 124 6.98 -9.36 -43.90
N ILE A 125 7.65 -8.44 -43.18
CA ILE A 125 7.42 -8.27 -41.75
C ILE A 125 5.98 -7.75 -41.58
N PRO A 126 5.07 -8.51 -40.93
CA PRO A 126 3.72 -8.02 -40.67
C PRO A 126 3.81 -6.68 -39.93
N THR A 127 3.10 -5.66 -40.40
CA THR A 127 2.83 -4.46 -39.59
C THR A 127 1.82 -4.83 -38.51
N LEU A 128 2.24 -5.67 -37.56
CA LEU A 128 1.55 -5.82 -36.30
C LEU A 128 1.78 -4.51 -35.52
N PRO A 129 0.73 -3.85 -35.03
CA PRO A 129 0.87 -2.59 -34.32
C PRO A 129 1.34 -2.90 -32.91
N VAL A 130 2.58 -3.34 -32.73
CA VAL A 130 3.17 -3.36 -31.40
C VAL A 130 3.73 -1.97 -31.19
N SER A 131 3.11 -1.22 -30.27
CA SER A 131 3.62 0.08 -29.83
C SER A 131 5.15 -0.04 -29.62
N ARG A 132 5.94 0.86 -30.24
CA ARG A 132 7.37 0.99 -29.93
C ARG A 132 7.53 0.85 -28.41
N SER A 133 8.40 -0.05 -27.96
CA SER A 133 8.66 -0.26 -26.54
C SER A 133 9.08 1.07 -25.94
N LEU A 134 8.15 1.73 -25.25
CA LEU A 134 8.41 2.97 -24.54
C LEU A 134 9.53 2.68 -23.54
N VAL A 135 10.58 3.50 -23.54
CA VAL A 135 11.69 3.40 -22.60
C VAL A 135 11.36 4.25 -21.38
N PHE A 136 11.62 3.69 -20.20
CA PHE A 136 11.26 4.27 -18.92
C PHE A 136 12.53 4.65 -18.16
N ALA A 137 12.40 5.64 -17.28
CA ALA A 137 13.46 6.20 -16.48
C ALA A 137 14.21 5.14 -15.64
N THR A 138 13.49 4.10 -15.18
CA THR A 138 14.02 3.00 -14.37
C THR A 138 14.59 1.84 -15.20
N ASP A 139 14.46 1.88 -16.52
CA ASP A 139 15.02 0.82 -17.37
C ASP A 139 16.56 0.85 -17.29
N PRO A 140 17.23 -0.31 -17.37
CA PRO A 140 18.68 -0.37 -17.46
C PRO A 140 19.16 0.20 -18.79
N ILE A 141 20.35 0.82 -18.81
CA ILE A 141 20.93 1.39 -20.05
C ILE A 141 21.16 0.35 -21.15
N GLY A 142 21.28 -0.94 -20.79
CA GLY A 142 21.43 -2.05 -21.74
C GLY A 142 20.26 -2.19 -22.72
N ILE A 143 19.08 -1.62 -22.42
CA ILE A 143 17.96 -1.56 -23.38
C ILE A 143 18.30 -0.77 -24.65
N LEU A 144 19.28 0.14 -24.57
CA LEU A 144 19.75 0.95 -25.69
C LEU A 144 20.73 0.22 -26.61
N ARG A 145 21.25 -0.95 -26.19
CA ARG A 145 22.22 -1.78 -26.94
C ARG A 145 23.40 -0.94 -27.47
N LEU A 146 24.02 -0.18 -26.56
CA LEU A 146 25.24 0.56 -26.85
C LEU A 146 26.38 -0.41 -27.18
N ASP A 147 27.36 0.04 -27.96
CA ASP A 147 28.59 -0.72 -28.22
C ASP A 147 29.34 -1.02 -26.92
N GLU A 148 30.16 -2.07 -26.92
CA GLU A 148 30.85 -2.58 -25.71
C GLU A 148 31.72 -1.50 -25.05
N GLU A 149 32.48 -0.73 -25.84
CA GLU A 149 33.33 0.35 -25.33
C GLU A 149 32.49 1.49 -24.70
N CYS A 150 31.37 1.86 -25.33
CA CYS A 150 30.44 2.86 -24.80
C CYS A 150 29.71 2.37 -23.54
N ALA A 151 29.29 1.11 -23.51
CA ALA A 151 28.64 0.50 -22.36
C ALA A 151 29.59 0.41 -21.15
N GLU A 152 30.85 0.03 -21.38
CA GLU A 152 31.91 0.02 -20.35
C GLU A 152 32.19 1.43 -19.81
N TYR A 153 32.29 2.42 -20.69
CA TYR A 153 32.49 3.82 -20.30
C TYR A 153 31.40 4.31 -19.32
N PHE A 154 30.13 4.00 -19.58
CA PHE A 154 29.04 4.38 -18.67
C PHE A 154 28.96 3.51 -17.41
N ALA A 155 29.37 2.23 -17.49
CA ALA A 155 29.50 1.37 -16.33
C ALA A 155 30.57 1.87 -15.33
N GLU A 156 31.71 2.36 -15.83
CA GLU A 156 32.77 2.99 -15.00
C GLU A 156 32.28 4.27 -14.29
N LEU A 157 31.32 4.98 -14.90
CA LEU A 157 30.67 6.16 -14.30
C LEU A 157 29.50 5.82 -13.38
N GLU A 158 29.30 4.54 -13.05
CA GLU A 158 28.20 4.01 -12.24
C GLU A 158 26.80 4.35 -12.80
N VAL A 159 26.68 4.60 -14.10
CA VAL A 159 25.41 4.89 -14.77
C VAL A 159 24.67 3.58 -15.04
N LYS A 160 23.58 3.34 -14.30
CA LYS A 160 22.82 2.09 -14.37
C LYS A 160 21.49 2.22 -15.11
N THR A 161 20.80 3.34 -14.92
CA THR A 161 19.45 3.55 -15.47
C THR A 161 19.41 4.62 -16.56
N ILE A 162 18.35 4.62 -17.35
CA ILE A 162 18.08 5.68 -18.34
C ILE A 162 18.01 7.06 -17.67
N ALA A 163 17.47 7.18 -16.46
CA ALA A 163 17.46 8.44 -15.71
C ALA A 163 18.87 8.93 -15.36
N ASP A 164 19.77 8.02 -14.98
CA ASP A 164 21.15 8.36 -14.66
C ASP A 164 21.91 8.79 -15.91
N LEU A 165 21.67 8.10 -17.03
CA LEU A 165 22.26 8.43 -18.33
C LEU A 165 21.82 9.82 -18.80
N VAL A 166 20.52 10.11 -18.76
CA VAL A 166 19.98 11.43 -19.13
C VAL A 166 20.59 12.55 -18.27
N ARG A 167 20.73 12.33 -16.96
CA ARG A 167 21.36 13.29 -16.06
C ARG A 167 22.84 13.49 -16.38
N ASN A 168 23.59 12.42 -16.61
CA ASN A 168 25.01 12.47 -16.95
C ASN A 168 25.27 13.18 -18.29
N LEU A 169 24.38 13.03 -19.27
CA LEU A 169 24.46 13.73 -20.56
C LEU A 169 24.19 15.24 -20.43
N GLY A 170 23.42 15.66 -19.43
CA GLY A 170 23.14 17.08 -19.15
C GLY A 170 24.28 17.83 -18.46
N GLU A 171 25.14 17.12 -17.72
CA GLU A 171 26.35 17.67 -17.10
C GLU A 171 27.45 17.86 -18.16
N GLY A 172 27.50 19.06 -18.74
CA GLY A 172 28.34 19.39 -19.89
C GLY A 172 29.82 19.04 -19.72
N SER A 173 30.41 18.39 -20.73
CA SER A 173 31.85 18.32 -20.92
C SER A 173 32.21 18.85 -22.31
N GLU A 174 32.80 20.03 -22.36
CA GLU A 174 33.32 20.67 -23.57
C GLU A 174 34.70 20.11 -23.99
N ASN A 175 34.97 18.83 -23.72
CA ASN A 175 36.26 18.21 -24.04
C ASN A 175 36.14 17.28 -25.26
N PRO A 176 36.80 17.59 -26.39
CA PRO A 176 36.87 16.69 -27.52
C PRO A 176 37.77 15.47 -27.18
N GLY A 177 37.20 14.26 -27.20
CA GLY A 177 37.88 12.99 -26.93
C GLY A 177 36.90 11.80 -26.93
N ALA A 178 37.36 10.58 -26.59
CA ALA A 178 36.51 9.36 -26.58
C ALA A 178 35.23 9.50 -25.73
N ALA A 179 35.30 10.23 -24.62
CA ALA A 179 34.14 10.56 -23.79
C ALA A 179 33.02 11.32 -24.55
N PHE A 180 33.38 12.16 -25.53
CA PHE A 180 32.42 12.86 -26.37
C PHE A 180 31.75 11.91 -27.38
N GLU A 181 32.50 10.99 -27.97
CA GLU A 181 31.98 10.01 -28.94
C GLU A 181 30.99 9.04 -28.26
N HIS A 182 31.32 8.51 -27.08
CA HIS A 182 30.41 7.66 -26.32
C HIS A 182 29.14 8.41 -25.85
N ARG A 183 29.28 9.66 -25.38
CA ARG A 183 28.12 10.51 -25.02
C ARG A 183 27.23 10.82 -26.23
N LEU A 184 27.82 11.07 -27.40
CA LEU A 184 27.08 11.29 -28.64
C LEU A 184 26.33 10.02 -29.07
N ALA A 185 26.99 8.86 -29.03
CA ALA A 185 26.38 7.57 -29.34
C ALA A 185 25.17 7.27 -28.42
N ALA A 186 25.33 7.50 -27.12
CA ALA A 186 24.23 7.36 -26.15
C ALA A 186 23.08 8.34 -26.38
N SER A 187 23.36 9.61 -26.71
CA SER A 187 22.33 10.59 -27.07
C SER A 187 21.55 10.17 -28.32
N CYS A 188 22.25 9.71 -29.37
CA CYS A 188 21.62 9.21 -30.58
C CYS A 188 20.77 7.95 -30.32
N ALA A 189 21.18 7.09 -29.39
CA ALA A 189 20.38 5.94 -28.97
C ALA A 189 19.11 6.40 -28.24
N LEU A 190 19.21 7.34 -27.29
CA LEU A 190 18.06 7.89 -26.58
C LEU A 190 17.06 8.58 -27.52
N GLU A 191 17.52 9.34 -28.51
CA GLU A 191 16.67 9.98 -29.53
C GLU A 191 15.80 8.96 -30.30
N LYS A 192 16.34 7.78 -30.62
CA LYS A 192 15.58 6.72 -31.30
C LYS A 192 14.42 6.18 -30.45
N HIS A 193 14.56 6.24 -29.12
CA HIS A 193 13.61 5.70 -28.14
C HIS A 193 12.71 6.77 -27.50
N ALA A 194 13.08 8.04 -27.58
CA ALA A 194 12.34 9.14 -26.99
C ALA A 194 10.94 9.29 -27.59
N TYR A 195 9.95 9.39 -26.71
CA TYR A 195 8.56 9.52 -27.11
C TYR A 195 8.20 10.99 -27.37
N ALA A 196 7.72 11.28 -28.58
CA ALA A 196 7.13 12.58 -28.91
C ALA A 196 5.72 12.71 -28.31
N ALA A 197 5.66 12.90 -26.99
CA ALA A 197 4.41 12.89 -26.25
C ALA A 197 3.49 14.04 -26.68
N PRO A 198 2.20 13.79 -26.93
CA PRO A 198 1.30 14.81 -27.43
C PRO A 198 0.76 15.72 -26.30
N LEU A 199 1.62 16.14 -25.39
CA LEU A 199 1.28 16.93 -24.21
C LEU A 199 1.08 18.41 -24.53
N SER A 200 0.33 19.10 -23.66
CA SER A 200 0.21 20.55 -23.68
C SER A 200 0.62 21.08 -22.31
N LEU A 201 1.81 21.68 -22.24
CA LEU A 201 2.42 22.16 -21.01
C LEU A 201 2.69 23.67 -21.06
N GLU A 202 2.57 24.31 -19.90
CA GLU A 202 3.00 25.69 -19.71
C GLU A 202 4.53 25.77 -19.62
N LYS A 203 5.08 26.96 -19.88
CA LYS A 203 6.54 27.22 -19.86
C LYS A 203 7.17 26.82 -18.53
N ASP A 204 6.51 27.12 -17.42
CA ASP A 204 6.96 26.76 -16.07
C ASP A 204 6.98 25.25 -15.82
N GLN A 205 6.01 24.52 -16.37
CA GLN A 205 5.98 23.05 -16.26
C GLN A 205 7.13 22.41 -17.04
N LEU A 206 7.40 22.89 -18.25
CA LEU A 206 8.53 22.44 -19.06
C LEU A 206 9.86 22.71 -18.37
N LYS A 207 10.01 23.91 -17.78
CA LYS A 207 11.20 24.30 -17.01
C LYS A 207 11.43 23.38 -15.81
N ALA A 208 10.35 23.06 -15.07
CA ALA A 208 10.42 22.14 -13.94
C ALA A 208 10.82 20.71 -14.37
N LEU A 209 10.32 20.21 -15.51
CA LEU A 209 10.70 18.89 -16.04
C LEU A 209 12.16 18.83 -16.49
N ILE A 210 12.66 19.88 -17.15
CA ILE A 210 14.07 20.00 -17.53
C ILE A 210 14.97 20.03 -16.29
N SER A 211 14.54 20.76 -15.25
CA SER A 211 15.25 20.76 -13.96
C SER A 211 15.29 19.39 -13.29
N LEU A 212 14.19 18.63 -13.35
CA LEU A 212 14.10 17.29 -12.76
C LEU A 212 14.94 16.26 -13.50
N SER A 213 15.00 16.31 -14.83
CA SER A 213 15.82 15.41 -15.63
C SER A 213 17.31 15.79 -15.60
N GLY A 214 17.61 17.07 -15.37
CA GLY A 214 18.96 17.61 -15.47
C GLY A 214 19.44 17.74 -16.92
N SER A 215 18.55 17.59 -17.91
CA SER A 215 18.89 17.58 -19.33
C SER A 215 17.95 18.49 -20.13
N THR A 216 18.53 19.25 -21.06
CA THR A 216 17.76 20.07 -21.99
C THR A 216 17.20 19.27 -23.15
N SER A 217 17.72 18.09 -23.43
CA SER A 217 17.34 17.27 -24.59
C SER A 217 16.28 16.23 -24.24
N PHE A 218 16.31 15.69 -23.01
CA PHE A 218 15.39 14.63 -22.60
C PHE A 218 14.75 14.91 -21.24
N VAL A 219 13.46 14.60 -21.14
CA VAL A 219 12.67 14.71 -19.90
C VAL A 219 11.83 13.45 -19.69
N PHE A 220 11.25 13.31 -18.49
CA PHE A 220 10.37 12.20 -18.17
C PHE A 220 8.94 12.68 -17.91
N ASP A 221 7.96 11.87 -18.34
CA ASP A 221 6.56 12.09 -18.02
C ASP A 221 6.20 11.61 -16.58
N PRO A 222 4.95 11.80 -16.10
CA PRO A 222 4.53 11.38 -14.76
C PRO A 222 4.69 9.88 -14.45
N PHE A 223 4.79 9.04 -15.47
CA PHE A 223 4.92 7.58 -15.36
C PHE A 223 6.34 7.11 -15.68
N GLY A 224 7.27 8.05 -15.87
CA GLY A 224 8.68 7.79 -16.15
C GLY A 224 9.00 7.51 -17.61
N VAL A 225 8.12 7.76 -18.57
CA VAL A 225 8.43 7.54 -19.99
C VAL A 225 9.41 8.61 -20.49
N LEU A 226 10.47 8.18 -21.18
CA LEU A 226 11.45 9.05 -21.83
C LEU A 226 10.79 9.87 -22.94
N CYS A 227 10.89 11.19 -22.84
CA CYS A 227 10.32 12.15 -23.79
C CYS A 227 11.40 13.06 -24.36
N ASP A 228 11.23 13.43 -25.64
CA ASP A 228 12.06 14.45 -26.27
C ASP A 228 11.60 15.86 -25.84
N ALA A 229 12.50 16.59 -25.20
CA ALA A 229 12.23 17.93 -24.67
C ALA A 229 12.02 18.95 -25.79
N ASP A 230 12.74 18.84 -26.90
CA ASP A 230 12.63 19.75 -28.05
C ASP A 230 11.27 19.59 -28.75
N SER A 231 10.84 18.34 -28.97
CA SER A 231 9.49 18.05 -29.48
C SER A 231 8.40 18.58 -28.56
N LEU A 232 8.56 18.47 -27.23
CA LEU A 232 7.60 19.00 -26.26
C LEU A 232 7.53 20.53 -26.29
N CYS A 233 8.68 21.21 -26.30
CA CYS A 233 8.75 22.67 -26.38
C CYS A 233 8.12 23.17 -27.70
N SER A 234 8.55 22.58 -28.82
CA SER A 234 8.10 22.98 -30.17
C SER A 234 6.59 22.79 -30.34
N LYS A 235 6.03 21.70 -29.81
CA LYS A 235 4.58 21.45 -29.83
C LYS A 235 3.79 22.50 -29.05
N ASN A 236 4.37 23.03 -27.99
CA ASN A 236 3.79 24.07 -27.15
C ASN A 236 4.11 25.50 -27.63
N GLY A 237 4.80 25.66 -28.76
CA GLY A 237 5.13 26.95 -29.36
C GLY A 237 6.31 27.66 -28.71
N TYR A 238 7.18 26.93 -28.01
CA TYR A 238 8.36 27.46 -27.34
C TYR A 238 9.63 26.82 -27.91
N THR A 239 10.76 27.53 -27.86
CA THR A 239 12.09 26.90 -27.97
C THR A 239 12.62 26.54 -26.58
N ILE A 240 13.59 25.63 -26.47
CA ILE A 240 14.29 25.37 -25.19
C ILE A 240 14.87 26.67 -24.63
N ALA A 241 15.47 27.51 -25.48
CA ALA A 241 16.00 28.81 -25.09
C ALA A 241 14.90 29.73 -24.53
N ASP A 242 13.70 29.72 -25.12
CA ASP A 242 12.55 30.45 -24.59
C ASP A 242 12.14 29.89 -23.23
N VAL A 243 12.07 28.58 -23.03
CA VAL A 243 11.69 27.94 -21.76
C VAL A 243 12.68 28.25 -20.65
N LEU A 244 13.98 28.20 -20.96
CA LEU A 244 15.06 28.45 -20.02
C LEU A 244 15.30 29.96 -19.77
N SER A 245 14.76 30.84 -20.61
CA SER A 245 14.75 32.28 -20.36
C SER A 245 13.77 32.60 -19.23
N SER A 246 14.26 32.78 -18.00
CA SER A 246 13.46 33.33 -16.90
C SER A 246 13.92 34.74 -16.55
N GLY A 247 13.02 35.71 -16.68
CA GLY A 247 13.20 37.06 -16.21
C GLY A 247 12.53 37.26 -14.86
N LEU A 248 12.95 38.28 -14.10
CA LEU A 248 12.36 38.70 -12.83
C LEU A 248 10.83 38.90 -12.85
N ALA A 249 10.20 38.99 -14.02
CA ALA A 249 8.79 39.27 -14.18
C ALA A 249 7.86 38.14 -13.67
N ASP A 250 8.29 36.89 -13.68
CA ASP A 250 7.41 35.75 -13.39
C ASP A 250 7.34 35.40 -11.89
N ILE A 251 8.11 36.12 -11.05
CA ILE A 251 8.20 35.88 -9.61
C ILE A 251 6.94 36.41 -8.91
N ALA A 252 6.25 35.56 -8.15
CA ALA A 252 5.09 35.96 -7.36
C ALA A 252 5.45 36.98 -6.27
N LEU A 253 4.60 37.98 -6.05
CA LEU A 253 4.82 39.00 -5.01
C LEU A 253 4.80 38.43 -3.59
N SER A 254 4.23 37.24 -3.40
CA SER A 254 4.21 36.50 -2.13
C SER A 254 5.56 35.89 -1.75
N LEU A 255 6.46 35.70 -2.72
CA LEU A 255 7.82 35.23 -2.51
C LEU A 255 8.77 36.39 -2.15
N LEU A 256 8.35 37.63 -2.38
CA LEU A 256 8.97 38.77 -1.74
C LEU A 256 8.62 38.70 -0.25
N ASP A 257 9.60 38.91 0.63
CA ASP A 257 9.44 38.94 2.10
C ASP A 257 8.56 40.14 2.59
N LEU A 258 7.54 40.51 1.85
CA LEU A 258 6.64 41.62 2.13
C LEU A 258 5.64 41.24 3.22
N ASP A 259 5.06 42.25 3.85
CA ASP A 259 3.96 42.06 4.80
C ASP A 259 2.83 41.24 4.14
N PRO A 260 2.41 40.09 4.71
CA PRO A 260 1.36 39.24 4.15
C PRO A 260 0.01 39.96 3.93
N GLN A 261 -0.30 41.00 4.72
CA GLN A 261 -1.47 41.86 4.51
C GLN A 261 -1.31 42.76 3.29
N LEU A 262 -0.08 43.20 2.98
CA LEU A 262 0.23 44.00 1.79
C LEU A 262 0.08 43.14 0.54
N VAL A 263 0.68 41.95 0.52
CA VAL A 263 0.61 40.98 -0.59
C VAL A 263 -0.84 40.63 -0.91
N LYS A 264 -1.62 40.16 0.09
CA LYS A 264 -3.04 39.80 -0.11
C LYS A 264 -3.89 40.93 -0.69
N ARG A 265 -3.57 42.18 -0.38
CA ARG A 265 -4.32 43.32 -0.91
C ARG A 265 -3.84 43.76 -2.30
N LEU A 266 -2.61 43.46 -2.70
CA LEU A 266 -2.10 43.65 -4.07
C LEU A 266 -2.68 42.60 -5.01
N GLU A 267 -2.71 41.33 -4.56
CA GLU A 267 -3.32 40.21 -5.29
C GLU A 267 -4.81 40.45 -5.56
N ARG A 268 -5.57 40.95 -4.56
CA ARG A 268 -6.98 41.33 -4.73
C ARG A 268 -7.22 42.42 -5.77
N LYS A 269 -6.19 43.20 -6.08
CA LYS A 269 -6.23 44.27 -7.10
C LYS A 269 -5.55 43.84 -8.42
N GLY A 270 -5.18 42.57 -8.56
CA GLY A 270 -4.64 42.00 -9.80
C GLY A 270 -3.15 42.23 -10.00
N ALA A 271 -2.37 42.48 -8.94
CA ALA A 271 -0.91 42.36 -8.98
C ALA A 271 -0.51 41.08 -8.25
N THR A 272 -0.07 40.09 -9.01
CA THR A 272 0.27 38.74 -8.53
C THR A 272 1.75 38.42 -8.67
N CYS A 273 2.44 39.02 -9.65
CA CYS A 273 3.87 38.85 -9.87
C CYS A 273 4.62 40.19 -10.01
N ILE A 274 5.95 40.13 -9.96
CA ILE A 274 6.84 41.27 -10.19
C ILE A 274 6.61 41.87 -11.60
N GLY A 275 6.21 41.06 -12.59
CA GLY A 275 5.87 41.49 -13.94
C GLY A 275 4.63 42.38 -14.02
N ASP A 276 3.74 42.32 -13.04
CA ASP A 276 2.61 43.26 -12.92
C ASP A 276 3.03 44.63 -12.37
N VAL A 277 4.22 44.70 -11.78
CA VAL A 277 4.78 45.87 -11.09
C VAL A 277 5.85 46.56 -11.93
N LEU A 278 6.80 45.81 -12.50
CA LEU A 278 7.94 46.31 -13.28
C LEU A 278 7.60 47.29 -14.42
N PRO A 279 6.47 47.16 -15.14
CA PRO A 279 6.10 48.08 -16.22
C PRO A 279 5.61 49.44 -15.72
N LEU A 280 5.34 49.59 -14.41
CA LEU A 280 4.80 50.81 -13.81
C LEU A 280 5.95 51.60 -13.17
N SER A 281 5.83 52.92 -13.13
CA SER A 281 6.65 53.75 -12.23
C SER A 281 6.15 53.64 -10.77
N GLU A 282 6.97 54.04 -9.80
CA GLU A 282 6.54 54.09 -8.39
C GLU A 282 5.26 54.93 -8.20
N GLU A 283 5.14 56.03 -8.94
CA GLU A 283 3.98 56.93 -8.90
C GLU A 283 2.73 56.26 -9.50
N GLU A 284 2.86 55.62 -10.66
CA GLU A 284 1.76 54.90 -11.32
C GLU A 284 1.30 53.66 -10.52
N PHE A 285 2.24 52.96 -9.87
CA PHE A 285 1.91 51.84 -8.99
C PHE A 285 1.16 52.31 -7.75
N ALA A 286 1.61 53.40 -7.12
CA ALA A 286 0.95 53.98 -5.97
C ALA A 286 -0.49 54.42 -6.30
N GLU A 287 -0.70 54.98 -7.49
CA GLU A 287 -2.01 55.43 -7.96
C GLU A 287 -2.93 54.25 -8.32
N LYS A 288 -2.46 53.32 -9.16
CA LYS A 288 -3.23 52.15 -9.63
C LYS A 288 -3.68 51.26 -8.48
N TYR A 289 -2.81 51.03 -7.49
CA TYR A 289 -3.11 50.16 -6.34
C TYR A 289 -3.58 50.91 -5.09
N GLN A 290 -3.69 52.25 -5.16
CA GLN A 290 -4.06 53.16 -4.05
C GLN A 290 -3.22 52.91 -2.80
N ARG A 291 -1.91 53.13 -2.92
CA ARG A 291 -0.93 52.85 -1.85
C ARG A 291 -0.22 54.11 -1.39
N SER A 292 0.23 54.06 -0.14
CA SER A 292 1.09 55.11 0.40
C SER A 292 2.48 55.02 -0.24
N ALA A 293 3.16 56.16 -0.39
CA ALA A 293 4.52 56.22 -0.92
C ALA A 293 5.48 55.26 -0.18
N ASN A 294 5.33 55.12 1.14
CA ASN A 294 6.14 54.20 1.94
C ASN A 294 5.90 52.72 1.58
N SER A 295 4.65 52.30 1.41
CA SER A 295 4.33 50.92 1.03
C SER A 295 4.75 50.60 -0.41
N THR A 296 4.74 51.59 -1.31
CA THR A 296 5.22 51.42 -2.69
C THR A 296 6.73 51.24 -2.71
N ARG A 297 7.46 52.10 -1.99
CA ARG A 297 8.92 52.08 -1.93
C ARG A 297 9.46 50.76 -1.36
N VAL A 298 8.81 50.21 -0.33
CA VAL A 298 9.16 48.89 0.23
C VAL A 298 9.05 47.76 -0.81
N VAL A 299 8.11 47.83 -1.75
CA VAL A 299 7.97 46.83 -2.81
C VAL A 299 9.09 46.97 -3.84
N TYR A 300 9.39 48.19 -4.29
CA TYR A 300 10.46 48.45 -5.26
C TYR A 300 11.86 48.18 -4.69
N ASP A 301 12.13 48.54 -3.44
CA ASP A 301 13.41 48.25 -2.76
C ASP A 301 13.67 46.74 -2.68
N LYS A 302 12.64 45.91 -2.43
CA LYS A 302 12.78 44.45 -2.41
C LYS A 302 12.97 43.86 -3.81
N ILE A 303 12.29 44.41 -4.82
CA ILE A 303 12.50 44.02 -6.23
C ILE A 303 13.92 44.38 -6.68
N GLU A 304 14.45 45.56 -6.33
CA GLU A 304 15.84 45.92 -6.64
C GLU A 304 16.85 45.01 -5.93
N LYS A 305 16.61 44.67 -4.66
CA LYS A 305 17.47 43.76 -3.91
C LYS A 305 17.51 42.35 -4.52
N LEU A 306 16.40 41.88 -5.09
CA LEU A 306 16.33 40.61 -5.80
C LEU A 306 16.98 40.64 -7.18
N LYS A 307 16.99 41.80 -7.86
CA LYS A 307 17.76 41.97 -9.11
C LYS A 307 19.26 41.80 -8.89
N SER A 308 19.75 41.99 -7.66
CA SER A 308 21.15 41.87 -7.29
C SER A 308 21.56 40.53 -6.65
N ASP A 309 20.65 39.55 -6.52
CA ASP A 309 20.89 38.28 -5.81
C ASP A 309 21.07 37.10 -6.77
N GLU A 310 22.30 36.59 -6.91
CA GLU A 310 22.64 35.45 -7.78
C GLU A 310 21.96 34.14 -7.34
N HIS A 311 21.67 33.97 -6.04
CA HIS A 311 21.08 32.76 -5.49
C HIS A 311 19.59 32.58 -5.90
N PHE A 312 18.92 33.69 -6.23
CA PHE A 312 17.50 33.69 -6.60
C PHE A 312 17.26 33.27 -8.06
N ALA A 313 18.26 33.48 -8.93
CA ALA A 313 18.21 33.04 -10.33
C ALA A 313 18.25 31.50 -10.46
N ASP A 314 18.86 30.81 -9.49
CA ASP A 314 18.90 29.34 -9.44
C ASP A 314 17.63 28.74 -8.83
N LEU A 315 17.04 29.39 -7.81
CA LEU A 315 15.78 28.95 -7.22
C LEU A 315 14.63 29.02 -8.21
N ASP A 316 14.58 30.05 -9.07
CA ASP A 316 13.55 30.18 -10.12
C ASP A 316 13.66 29.09 -11.19
N LYS A 317 14.85 28.51 -11.37
CA LYS A 317 15.11 27.45 -12.37
C LYS A 317 14.85 26.04 -11.83
N SER A 318 14.57 25.87 -10.53
CA SER A 318 14.44 24.55 -9.91
C SER A 318 12.99 24.08 -9.78
N TYR A 319 12.83 22.75 -9.67
CA TYR A 319 11.55 22.13 -9.30
C TYR A 319 11.00 22.68 -7.96
N GLU A 320 11.85 22.90 -6.97
CA GLU A 320 11.47 23.48 -5.68
C GLU A 320 10.92 24.90 -5.85
N GLY A 321 11.53 25.71 -6.74
CA GLY A 321 11.02 27.00 -7.15
C GLY A 321 9.62 26.90 -7.75
N PHE A 322 9.41 25.96 -8.68
CA PHE A 322 8.09 25.69 -9.26
C PHE A 322 7.05 25.35 -8.18
N VAL A 323 7.33 24.40 -7.27
CA VAL A 323 6.39 23.98 -6.22
C VAL A 323 6.07 25.11 -5.25
N SER A 324 7.05 25.96 -4.91
CA SER A 324 6.88 27.08 -3.96
C SER A 324 5.83 28.10 -4.38
N ARG A 325 5.50 28.18 -5.68
CA ARG A 325 4.49 29.09 -6.24
C ARG A 325 3.06 28.64 -5.94
N PHE A 326 2.86 27.39 -5.50
CA PHE A 326 1.55 26.81 -5.26
C PHE A 326 1.14 26.84 -3.79
N SER A 327 -0.15 27.08 -3.53
CA SER A 327 -0.68 27.08 -2.16
C SER A 327 -0.54 25.71 -1.49
N ARG A 328 -0.43 25.70 -0.15
CA ARG A 328 -0.43 24.45 0.65
C ARG A 328 -1.63 23.55 0.35
N ALA A 329 -2.80 24.13 0.07
CA ALA A 329 -3.99 23.37 -0.30
C ALA A 329 -3.83 22.64 -1.65
N ALA A 330 -3.25 23.29 -2.66
CA ALA A 330 -2.98 22.66 -3.96
C ALA A 330 -1.92 21.56 -3.84
N VAL A 331 -0.88 21.76 -3.02
CA VAL A 331 0.13 20.74 -2.72
C VAL A 331 -0.48 19.53 -2.02
N MET A 332 -1.39 19.75 -1.05
CA MET A 332 -2.11 18.66 -0.39
C MET A 332 -3.00 17.87 -1.37
N VAL A 333 -3.72 18.55 -2.27
CA VAL A 333 -4.51 17.88 -3.32
C VAL A 333 -3.60 17.05 -4.23
N SER A 334 -2.45 17.59 -4.67
CA SER A 334 -1.48 16.87 -5.49
C SER A 334 -0.95 15.60 -4.80
N ARG A 335 -0.67 15.67 -3.50
CA ARG A 335 -0.23 14.52 -2.70
C ARG A 335 -1.32 13.44 -2.62
N ASP A 336 -2.56 13.82 -2.39
CA ASP A 336 -3.65 12.84 -2.27
C ASP A 336 -4.05 12.25 -3.64
N VAL A 337 -3.88 13.02 -4.73
CA VAL A 337 -3.98 12.50 -6.10
C VAL A 337 -2.93 11.42 -6.32
N ARG A 338 -1.67 11.63 -5.90
CA ARG A 338 -0.64 10.58 -5.97
C ARG A 338 -1.09 9.30 -5.27
N SER A 339 -1.56 9.39 -4.02
CA SER A 339 -2.05 8.22 -3.29
C SER A 339 -3.22 7.52 -4.01
N SER A 340 -4.06 8.27 -4.73
CA SER A 340 -5.12 7.68 -5.56
C SER A 340 -4.60 6.95 -6.81
N PHE A 341 -3.46 7.35 -7.37
CA PHE A 341 -2.82 6.64 -8.48
C PHE A 341 -2.05 5.41 -7.98
N GLU A 342 -1.36 5.52 -6.83
CA GLU A 342 -0.68 4.40 -6.15
C GLU A 342 -1.68 3.30 -5.78
N ALA A 343 -2.83 3.67 -5.20
CA ALA A 343 -3.91 2.72 -4.88
C ALA A 343 -4.54 2.05 -6.13
N ALA A 344 -4.37 2.65 -7.31
CA ALA A 344 -4.78 2.06 -8.59
C ALA A 344 -3.62 1.36 -9.32
N ASP A 345 -2.51 1.13 -8.62
CA ASP A 345 -1.34 0.38 -9.07
C ASP A 345 -0.61 0.97 -10.29
N TYR A 346 -0.56 2.31 -10.40
CA TYR A 346 0.17 3.03 -11.45
C TYR A 346 1.66 3.24 -11.07
N PRO A 347 2.61 3.10 -12.00
CA PRO A 347 4.04 3.38 -11.76
C PRO A 347 4.33 4.89 -11.82
N VAL A 348 3.98 5.61 -10.77
CA VAL A 348 4.07 7.08 -10.71
C VAL A 348 5.45 7.55 -10.26
N ARG A 349 5.99 8.59 -10.92
CA ARG A 349 7.11 9.38 -10.39
C ARG A 349 6.58 10.63 -9.68
N GLU A 350 6.87 10.73 -8.38
CA GLU A 350 6.28 11.74 -7.48
C GLU A 350 6.43 13.19 -7.97
N ARG A 351 7.66 13.58 -8.34
CA ARG A 351 7.98 14.97 -8.67
C ARG A 351 7.39 15.35 -10.03
N GLU A 352 7.55 14.47 -11.00
CA GLU A 352 7.02 14.60 -12.36
C GLU A 352 5.49 14.63 -12.33
N LEU A 353 4.80 13.77 -11.57
CA LEU A 353 3.34 13.86 -11.41
C LEU A 353 2.91 15.21 -10.82
N SER A 354 3.65 15.73 -9.85
CA SER A 354 3.34 17.01 -9.21
C SER A 354 3.39 18.19 -10.21
N VAL A 355 4.30 18.15 -11.19
CA VAL A 355 4.36 19.16 -12.25
C VAL A 355 3.05 19.25 -13.05
N PHE A 356 2.35 18.14 -13.22
CA PHE A 356 1.08 18.07 -13.95
C PHE A 356 -0.13 18.29 -13.03
N ALA A 357 -0.09 17.76 -11.80
CA ALA A 357 -1.20 17.81 -10.86
C ALA A 357 -1.39 19.20 -10.22
N LEU A 358 -0.31 19.96 -9.97
CA LEU A 358 -0.38 21.23 -9.25
C LEU A 358 -1.19 22.32 -9.98
N PRO A 359 -0.97 22.61 -11.28
CA PRO A 359 -1.79 23.60 -12.00
C PRO A 359 -3.27 23.21 -12.05
N ILE A 360 -3.56 21.92 -12.28
CA ILE A 360 -4.93 21.39 -12.30
C ILE A 360 -5.59 21.51 -10.92
N SER A 361 -4.81 21.28 -9.85
CA SER A 361 -5.29 21.41 -8.47
C SER A 361 -5.70 22.84 -8.15
N VAL A 362 -4.94 23.84 -8.60
CA VAL A 362 -5.31 25.25 -8.45
C VAL A 362 -6.60 25.57 -9.21
N GLU A 363 -6.69 25.15 -10.48
CA GLU A 363 -7.88 25.38 -11.32
C GLU A 363 -9.15 24.79 -10.67
N VAL A 364 -9.05 23.62 -10.06
CA VAL A 364 -10.18 22.94 -9.40
C VAL A 364 -10.53 23.60 -8.06
N LEU A 365 -9.53 23.96 -7.25
CA LEU A 365 -9.74 24.63 -5.96
C LEU A 365 -10.35 26.03 -6.13
N GLN A 366 -9.98 26.76 -7.19
CA GLN A 366 -10.57 28.07 -7.51
C GLN A 366 -12.08 28.02 -7.79
N ARG A 367 -12.63 26.85 -8.13
CA ARG A 367 -14.08 26.65 -8.33
C ARG A 367 -14.85 26.51 -7.01
N GLY A 368 -14.18 26.58 -5.86
CA GLY A 368 -14.80 26.47 -4.53
C GLY A 368 -15.24 25.06 -4.17
N ILE A 369 -14.64 24.04 -4.81
CA ILE A 369 -14.95 22.63 -4.60
C ILE A 369 -14.20 22.13 -3.34
N GLY A 370 -14.84 21.31 -2.51
CA GLY A 370 -14.21 20.73 -1.32
C GLY A 370 -13.00 19.84 -1.65
N HIS A 371 -12.13 19.60 -0.66
CA HIS A 371 -10.87 18.87 -0.84
C HIS A 371 -11.02 17.50 -1.51
N SER A 372 -11.89 16.63 -0.99
CA SER A 372 -12.09 15.26 -1.53
C SER A 372 -12.62 15.25 -2.97
N LEU A 373 -13.52 16.17 -3.30
CA LEU A 373 -14.02 16.34 -4.67
C LEU A 373 -12.95 16.92 -5.59
N SER A 374 -12.06 17.76 -5.05
CA SER A 374 -10.92 18.30 -5.80
C SER A 374 -9.93 17.19 -6.17
N VAL A 375 -9.59 16.31 -5.23
CA VAL A 375 -8.76 15.11 -5.50
C VAL A 375 -9.39 14.25 -6.60
N ARG A 376 -10.70 13.97 -6.52
CA ARG A 376 -11.41 13.17 -7.54
C ARG A 376 -11.40 13.82 -8.92
N GLU A 377 -11.63 15.12 -9.01
CA GLU A 377 -11.67 15.84 -10.29
C GLU A 377 -10.29 15.96 -10.93
N VAL A 378 -9.25 16.26 -10.14
CA VAL A 378 -7.85 16.29 -10.62
C VAL A 378 -7.44 14.90 -11.11
N THR A 379 -7.74 13.85 -10.33
CA THR A 379 -7.48 12.46 -10.71
C THR A 379 -8.16 12.09 -12.03
N LYS A 380 -9.43 12.46 -12.18
CA LYS A 380 -10.20 12.23 -13.41
C LYS A 380 -9.58 12.93 -14.61
N LYS A 381 -9.14 14.18 -14.47
CA LYS A 381 -8.48 14.93 -15.56
C LYS A 381 -7.17 14.27 -16.00
N LEU A 382 -6.35 13.81 -15.05
CA LEU A 382 -5.09 13.13 -15.34
C LEU A 382 -5.30 11.72 -15.94
N ARG A 383 -6.34 10.99 -15.52
CA ARG A 383 -6.65 9.64 -16.06
C ARG A 383 -7.14 9.63 -17.51
N VAL A 384 -7.50 10.77 -18.09
CA VAL A 384 -8.02 10.90 -19.47
C VAL A 384 -6.94 11.41 -20.44
N MET A 385 -5.69 11.53 -20.00
CA MET A 385 -4.59 11.92 -20.88
C MET A 385 -4.41 10.91 -22.03
N GLN A 386 -4.34 11.40 -23.26
CA GLN A 386 -4.44 10.58 -24.48
C GLN A 386 -3.37 9.49 -24.64
N TYR A 387 -2.21 9.66 -24.01
CA TYR A 387 -1.08 8.72 -24.09
C TYR A 387 -1.03 7.71 -22.94
N LEU A 388 -1.84 7.92 -21.89
CA LEU A 388 -1.81 7.10 -20.67
C LEU A 388 -2.09 5.63 -20.95
N GLY A 389 -3.06 5.34 -21.81
CA GLY A 389 -3.37 3.95 -22.19
C GLY A 389 -2.18 3.21 -22.83
N LYS A 390 -1.33 3.91 -23.61
CA LYS A 390 -0.11 3.33 -24.20
C LYS A 390 0.98 3.09 -23.16
N ALA A 391 1.17 4.04 -22.24
CA ALA A 391 2.08 3.86 -21.12
C ALA A 391 1.65 2.65 -20.27
N MET A 392 0.36 2.53 -19.93
CA MET A 392 -0.16 1.40 -19.16
C MET A 392 -0.05 0.07 -19.92
N GLN A 393 -0.23 0.08 -21.24
CA GLN A 393 0.01 -1.10 -22.07
C GLN A 393 1.47 -1.57 -22.01
N ALA A 394 2.43 -0.64 -22.11
CA ALA A 394 3.85 -0.96 -22.00
C ALA A 394 4.21 -1.50 -20.60
N VAL A 395 3.64 -0.91 -19.54
CA VAL A 395 3.81 -1.37 -18.16
C VAL A 395 3.21 -2.76 -17.96
N LEU A 396 2.02 -3.01 -18.48
CA LEU A 396 1.39 -4.33 -18.43
C LEU A 396 2.26 -5.39 -19.10
N MET A 397 2.82 -5.09 -20.28
CA MET A 397 3.74 -6.01 -20.95
C MET A 397 5.01 -6.28 -20.15
N ARG A 398 5.56 -5.29 -19.44
CA ARG A 398 6.70 -5.51 -18.53
C ARG A 398 6.31 -6.42 -17.36
N ARG A 399 5.16 -6.17 -16.72
CA ARG A 399 4.65 -7.02 -15.63
C ARG A 399 4.46 -8.46 -16.08
N LEU A 400 3.90 -8.64 -17.27
CA LEU A 400 3.75 -9.97 -17.86
C LEU A 400 5.10 -10.65 -18.09
N ARG A 401 6.08 -9.97 -18.70
CA ARG A 401 7.42 -10.54 -18.90
C ARG A 401 8.14 -10.86 -17.59
N ALA A 402 8.06 -9.99 -16.58
CA ALA A 402 8.65 -10.23 -15.27
C ALA A 402 8.07 -11.50 -14.61
N ASN A 403 6.76 -11.71 -14.73
CA ASN A 403 6.11 -12.89 -14.16
C ASN A 403 6.29 -14.16 -15.02
N VAL A 404 6.95 -14.12 -16.18
CA VAL A 404 7.36 -15.35 -16.88
C VAL A 404 8.38 -16.13 -16.04
N ALA A 405 9.23 -15.42 -15.28
CA ALA A 405 10.21 -16.04 -14.38
C ALA A 405 9.58 -16.88 -13.25
N THR A 406 8.31 -16.63 -12.90
CA THR A 406 7.63 -17.33 -11.80
C THR A 406 6.87 -18.57 -12.26
N LEU A 407 6.90 -18.92 -13.54
CA LEU A 407 6.13 -20.03 -14.09
C LEU A 407 6.79 -21.38 -13.82
N GLY A 408 5.96 -22.35 -13.39
CA GLY A 408 6.36 -23.75 -13.31
C GLY A 408 6.58 -24.40 -14.68
N ASN A 409 7.20 -25.59 -14.70
CA ASN A 409 7.47 -26.36 -15.94
C ASN A 409 6.21 -26.68 -16.77
N ASP A 410 5.04 -26.78 -16.14
CA ASP A 410 3.80 -27.23 -16.78
C ASP A 410 2.80 -26.09 -17.11
N GLU A 411 3.14 -24.83 -16.81
CA GLU A 411 2.23 -23.70 -17.00
C GLU A 411 2.31 -23.12 -18.42
N GLN A 412 1.17 -23.10 -19.12
CA GLN A 412 1.06 -22.59 -20.50
C GLN A 412 0.38 -21.21 -20.60
N SER A 413 0.09 -20.58 -19.47
CA SER A 413 -0.61 -19.30 -19.42
C SER A 413 -0.26 -18.52 -18.19
N LEU A 414 -0.09 -17.20 -18.35
CA LEU A 414 0.17 -16.26 -17.28
C LEU A 414 -1.12 -15.54 -16.88
N VAL A 415 -1.30 -15.29 -15.59
CA VAL A 415 -2.40 -14.46 -15.07
C VAL A 415 -1.82 -13.30 -14.28
N VAL A 416 -2.28 -12.09 -14.57
CA VAL A 416 -1.95 -10.88 -13.80
C VAL A 416 -3.23 -10.20 -13.35
N THR A 417 -3.36 -9.98 -12.05
CA THR A 417 -4.47 -9.24 -11.46
C THR A 417 -4.18 -7.74 -11.52
N LEU A 418 -5.14 -6.96 -12.03
CA LEU A 418 -5.03 -5.51 -12.21
C LEU A 418 -6.21 -4.81 -11.55
N SER A 419 -5.99 -3.58 -11.05
CA SER A 419 -7.07 -2.74 -10.54
C SER A 419 -8.10 -2.48 -11.65
N ASN A 420 -9.38 -2.43 -11.26
CA ASN A 420 -10.49 -2.18 -12.17
C ASN A 420 -10.62 -0.69 -12.55
N ASP A 421 -9.54 -0.15 -13.11
CA ASP A 421 -9.46 1.18 -13.66
C ASP A 421 -9.62 1.16 -15.20
N ILE A 422 -10.15 2.24 -15.75
CA ILE A 422 -10.40 2.37 -17.19
C ILE A 422 -9.13 2.22 -18.03
N ASN A 423 -7.97 2.68 -17.55
CA ASN A 423 -6.73 2.62 -18.32
C ASN A 423 -6.10 1.22 -18.26
N TRP A 424 -6.22 0.49 -17.15
CA TRP A 424 -5.81 -0.92 -17.08
C TRP A 424 -6.67 -1.80 -17.98
N ARG A 425 -7.99 -1.58 -17.99
CA ARG A 425 -8.89 -2.28 -18.93
C ARG A 425 -8.57 -1.94 -20.38
N PHE A 426 -8.30 -0.67 -20.68
CA PHE A 426 -7.89 -0.26 -22.02
C PHE A 426 -6.58 -0.92 -22.43
N ALA A 427 -5.58 -0.96 -21.54
CA ALA A 427 -4.29 -1.62 -21.78
C ALA A 427 -4.46 -3.11 -22.07
N ALA A 428 -5.21 -3.83 -21.22
CA ALA A 428 -5.48 -5.26 -21.37
C ALA A 428 -6.26 -5.59 -22.66
N GLU A 429 -7.30 -4.82 -22.99
CA GLU A 429 -8.07 -5.01 -24.23
C GLU A 429 -7.25 -4.69 -25.49
N THR A 430 -6.40 -3.67 -25.43
CA THR A 430 -5.50 -3.33 -26.56
C THR A 430 -4.49 -4.45 -26.76
N LEU A 431 -3.88 -4.93 -25.68
CA LEU A 431 -2.89 -5.98 -25.73
C LEU A 431 -3.47 -7.33 -26.18
N LYS A 432 -4.67 -7.69 -25.71
CA LYS A 432 -5.43 -8.85 -26.20
C LYS A 432 -5.67 -8.80 -27.70
N LYS A 433 -5.99 -7.63 -28.26
CA LYS A 433 -6.20 -7.45 -29.70
C LYS A 433 -4.89 -7.59 -30.48
N GLU A 434 -3.80 -7.01 -29.98
CA GLU A 434 -2.50 -7.06 -30.63
C GLU A 434 -1.92 -8.48 -30.67
N LEU A 435 -2.00 -9.22 -29.55
CA LEU A 435 -1.46 -10.57 -29.45
C LEU A 435 -2.43 -11.65 -29.93
N GLY A 436 -3.69 -11.29 -30.23
CA GLY A 436 -4.73 -12.21 -30.71
C GLY A 436 -5.11 -13.31 -29.71
N ARG A 437 -4.57 -13.28 -28.49
CA ARG A 437 -4.72 -14.27 -27.43
C ARG A 437 -4.84 -13.55 -26.10
N GLY A 438 -5.75 -14.00 -25.24
CA GLY A 438 -5.94 -13.45 -23.90
C GLY A 438 -7.40 -13.38 -23.48
N ALA A 439 -7.63 -13.47 -22.17
CA ALA A 439 -8.95 -13.43 -21.55
C ALA A 439 -8.94 -12.47 -20.36
N ILE A 440 -9.99 -11.67 -20.26
CA ILE A 440 -10.23 -10.78 -19.13
C ILE A 440 -11.33 -11.40 -18.28
N PHE A 441 -11.01 -11.72 -17.03
CA PHE A 441 -11.94 -12.26 -16.06
C PHE A 441 -12.20 -11.22 -14.98
N ASN A 442 -13.46 -10.82 -14.80
CA ASN A 442 -13.78 -9.89 -13.71
C ASN A 442 -13.89 -10.68 -12.41
N LEU A 443 -13.06 -10.35 -11.42
CA LEU A 443 -13.07 -10.98 -10.12
C LEU A 443 -14.09 -10.31 -9.17
N LYS A 444 -14.14 -8.96 -9.13
CA LYS A 444 -15.05 -8.10 -8.32
C LYS A 444 -15.23 -6.70 -8.97
N ASP A 445 -15.97 -5.79 -8.32
CA ASP A 445 -16.12 -4.38 -8.79
C ASP A 445 -14.79 -3.58 -8.76
N GLU A 446 -13.75 -4.04 -8.07
CA GLU A 446 -12.49 -3.30 -7.85
C GLU A 446 -11.24 -3.87 -8.57
N ALA A 447 -11.27 -5.09 -9.09
CA ALA A 447 -10.13 -5.71 -9.81
C ALA A 447 -10.56 -6.70 -10.91
N PHE A 448 -9.69 -6.95 -11.90
CA PHE A 448 -9.87 -7.96 -12.94
C PHE A 448 -8.57 -8.71 -13.23
N ASP A 449 -8.69 -9.98 -13.61
CA ASP A 449 -7.58 -10.79 -14.08
C ASP A 449 -7.42 -10.68 -15.59
N PHE A 450 -6.19 -10.45 -16.02
CA PHE A 450 -5.78 -10.58 -17.39
C PHE A 450 -4.96 -11.86 -17.56
N LYS A 451 -5.55 -12.86 -18.22
CA LYS A 451 -4.91 -14.13 -18.56
C LYS A 451 -4.40 -14.09 -19.99
N ILE A 452 -3.17 -14.51 -20.23
CA ILE A 452 -2.59 -14.62 -21.56
C ILE A 452 -1.86 -15.96 -21.73
N ALA A 453 -1.96 -16.55 -22.93
CA ALA A 453 -1.24 -17.77 -23.26
C ALA A 453 0.22 -17.47 -23.60
N ILE A 454 1.11 -18.39 -23.27
CA ILE A 454 2.55 -18.29 -23.50
C ILE A 454 2.93 -19.28 -24.60
N ASP A 455 3.87 -18.92 -25.47
CA ASP A 455 4.38 -19.80 -26.50
C ASP A 455 5.77 -20.36 -26.14
N SER A 456 6.16 -21.47 -26.75
CA SER A 456 7.56 -21.92 -26.74
C SER A 456 8.33 -21.23 -27.86
N LEU A 457 9.66 -21.18 -27.71
CA LEU A 457 10.57 -20.63 -28.72
C LEU A 457 10.31 -21.27 -30.10
N ASP A 458 10.25 -22.59 -30.15
CA ASP A 458 10.02 -23.35 -31.39
C ASP A 458 8.70 -22.97 -32.07
N LYS A 459 7.62 -22.91 -31.29
CA LYS A 459 6.29 -22.60 -31.80
C LYS A 459 6.19 -21.16 -32.30
N TRP A 460 6.89 -20.22 -31.64
CA TRP A 460 6.98 -18.86 -32.14
C TRP A 460 7.80 -18.79 -33.43
N VAL A 461 8.97 -19.43 -33.48
CA VAL A 461 9.82 -19.46 -34.69
C VAL A 461 9.09 -20.09 -35.87
N GLU A 462 8.32 -21.14 -35.65
CA GLU A 462 7.47 -21.76 -36.67
C GLU A 462 6.34 -20.84 -37.16
N SER A 463 5.90 -19.88 -36.35
CA SER A 463 4.87 -18.92 -36.73
C SER A 463 5.37 -17.75 -37.58
N LEU A 464 6.70 -17.59 -37.70
CA LEU A 464 7.32 -16.50 -38.47
C LEU A 464 7.24 -16.77 -39.98
N PRO A 465 7.16 -15.73 -40.83
CA PRO A 465 7.29 -15.88 -42.28
C PRO A 465 8.58 -16.60 -42.67
N ASP A 466 8.55 -17.46 -43.69
CA ASP A 466 9.66 -18.38 -44.05
C ASP A 466 11.04 -17.73 -44.09
N ASN A 467 11.16 -16.52 -44.65
CA ASN A 467 12.43 -15.81 -44.75
C ASN A 467 12.94 -15.31 -43.38
N ILE A 468 12.03 -14.84 -42.53
CA ILE A 468 12.33 -14.38 -41.17
C ILE A 468 12.62 -15.59 -40.28
N LYS A 469 11.85 -16.67 -40.43
CA LYS A 469 12.08 -17.95 -39.77
C LYS A 469 13.49 -18.46 -40.04
N ARG A 470 13.91 -18.55 -41.31
CA ARG A 470 15.27 -18.97 -41.68
C ARG A 470 16.35 -18.07 -41.07
N LEU A 471 16.12 -16.76 -40.99
CA LEU A 471 17.07 -15.82 -40.39
C LEU A 471 17.23 -16.07 -38.89
N VAL A 472 16.11 -16.21 -38.16
CA VAL A 472 16.11 -16.50 -36.72
C VAL A 472 16.69 -17.88 -36.43
N GLU A 473 16.28 -18.91 -37.20
CA GLU A 473 16.84 -20.27 -37.11
C GLU A 473 18.35 -20.27 -37.35
N SER A 474 18.83 -19.56 -38.36
CA SER A 474 20.28 -19.43 -38.62
C SER A 474 21.01 -18.85 -37.41
N ARG A 475 20.43 -17.82 -36.78
CA ARG A 475 21.03 -17.14 -35.63
C ARG A 475 21.05 -18.00 -34.36
N ILE A 476 19.94 -18.67 -34.02
CA ILE A 476 19.87 -19.56 -32.84
C ILE A 476 20.65 -20.87 -33.08
N ASN A 477 20.85 -21.29 -34.33
CA ASN A 477 21.75 -22.39 -34.70
C ASN A 477 23.24 -22.01 -34.69
N GLY A 478 23.57 -20.74 -34.39
CA GLY A 478 24.93 -20.30 -34.08
C GLY A 478 25.69 -19.69 -35.25
N LEU A 479 25.01 -19.32 -36.34
CA LEU A 479 25.62 -18.48 -37.38
C LEU A 479 25.79 -17.05 -36.87
N GLY A 480 26.98 -16.49 -37.03
CA GLY A 480 27.26 -15.09 -36.73
C GLY A 480 26.61 -14.13 -37.72
N ILE A 481 26.55 -12.84 -37.35
CA ILE A 481 25.88 -11.77 -38.12
C ILE A 481 26.43 -11.67 -39.54
N SER A 482 27.75 -11.66 -39.73
CA SER A 482 28.38 -11.57 -41.06
C SER A 482 28.13 -12.79 -41.95
N SER A 483 27.92 -13.97 -41.34
CA SER A 483 27.54 -15.19 -42.08
C SER A 483 26.08 -15.12 -42.53
N CYS A 484 25.19 -14.59 -41.69
CA CYS A 484 23.81 -14.31 -42.07
C CYS A 484 23.75 -13.24 -43.17
N ALA A 485 24.50 -12.15 -43.03
CA ALA A 485 24.62 -11.10 -44.05
C ALA A 485 24.99 -11.67 -45.42
N SER A 486 25.95 -12.60 -45.45
CA SER A 486 26.37 -13.30 -46.67
C SER A 486 25.29 -14.24 -47.25
N ILE A 487 24.58 -15.00 -46.40
CA ILE A 487 23.52 -15.93 -46.81
C ILE A 487 22.31 -15.18 -47.38
N PHE A 488 21.92 -14.08 -46.73
CA PHE A 488 20.73 -13.29 -47.07
C PHE A 488 21.06 -12.10 -48.00
N GLN A 489 22.32 -11.93 -48.40
CA GLN A 489 22.83 -10.88 -49.28
C GLN A 489 22.50 -9.45 -48.81
N ILE A 490 22.52 -9.22 -47.50
CA ILE A 490 22.32 -7.93 -46.84
C ILE A 490 23.58 -7.51 -46.09
N ASP A 491 23.63 -6.27 -45.61
CA ASP A 491 24.74 -5.83 -44.75
C ASP A 491 24.54 -6.24 -43.28
N ASP A 492 25.64 -6.28 -42.52
CA ASP A 492 25.65 -6.70 -41.11
C ASP A 492 24.71 -5.84 -40.25
N GLN A 493 24.65 -4.52 -40.51
CA GLN A 493 23.78 -3.59 -39.79
C GLN A 493 22.29 -3.89 -40.07
N GLN A 494 21.93 -4.22 -41.30
CA GLN A 494 20.58 -4.60 -41.69
C GLN A 494 20.16 -5.92 -41.03
N VAL A 495 21.06 -6.89 -40.89
CA VAL A 495 20.80 -8.14 -40.14
C VAL A 495 20.46 -7.82 -38.69
N GLU A 496 21.29 -6.98 -38.04
CA GLU A 496 21.08 -6.57 -36.64
C GLU A 496 19.76 -5.81 -36.45
N GLU A 497 19.47 -4.84 -37.32
CA GLU A 497 18.23 -4.07 -37.30
C GLU A 497 16.99 -4.95 -37.49
N LEU A 498 17.06 -5.92 -38.42
CA LEU A 498 15.98 -6.88 -38.66
C LEU A 498 15.77 -7.82 -37.47
N LEU A 499 16.84 -8.39 -36.91
CA LEU A 499 16.77 -9.26 -35.73
C LEU A 499 16.23 -8.51 -34.52
N ALA A 500 16.74 -7.30 -34.24
CA ALA A 500 16.25 -6.45 -33.15
C ALA A 500 14.75 -6.15 -33.31
N LYS A 501 14.31 -5.83 -34.53
CA LYS A 501 12.90 -5.61 -34.84
C LYS A 501 12.07 -6.88 -34.61
N VAL A 502 12.52 -8.04 -35.09
CA VAL A 502 11.82 -9.33 -34.94
C VAL A 502 11.69 -9.72 -33.47
N TYR A 503 12.78 -9.66 -32.70
CA TYR A 503 12.76 -9.94 -31.26
C TYR A 503 11.91 -8.94 -30.48
N SER A 504 11.78 -7.69 -30.90
CA SER A 504 10.90 -6.72 -30.23
C SER A 504 9.40 -7.07 -30.34
N MET A 505 9.01 -7.80 -31.39
CA MET A 505 7.62 -8.20 -31.67
C MET A 505 7.23 -9.56 -31.10
N ARG A 506 8.17 -10.27 -30.45
CA ARG A 506 7.93 -11.62 -29.96
C ARG A 506 6.83 -11.65 -28.88
N PRO A 507 6.01 -12.73 -28.83
CA PRO A 507 5.07 -12.96 -27.74
C PRO A 507 5.82 -13.28 -26.44
N LEU A 508 5.08 -13.59 -25.37
CA LEU A 508 5.68 -14.17 -24.17
C LEU A 508 6.17 -15.57 -24.51
N ILE A 509 7.46 -15.83 -24.25
CA ILE A 509 8.13 -17.09 -24.56
C ILE A 509 8.50 -17.78 -23.25
N ILE A 510 8.08 -19.04 -23.06
CA ILE A 510 8.22 -19.75 -21.77
C ILE A 510 9.67 -19.89 -21.34
N GLU A 511 10.58 -20.07 -22.28
CA GLU A 511 12.02 -20.21 -22.03
C GLU A 511 12.65 -18.92 -21.48
N GLU A 512 11.98 -17.76 -21.58
CA GLU A 512 12.43 -16.51 -20.95
C GLU A 512 12.41 -16.57 -19.42
N ARG A 513 11.79 -17.57 -18.81
CA ARG A 513 11.85 -17.80 -17.36
C ARG A 513 13.29 -18.00 -16.84
N PHE A 514 14.20 -18.41 -17.72
CA PHE A 514 15.61 -18.57 -17.41
C PHE A 514 16.42 -17.27 -17.55
N LEU A 515 15.82 -16.16 -18.01
CA LEU A 515 16.51 -14.87 -18.14
C LEU A 515 17.13 -14.37 -16.83
N PRO A 516 16.42 -14.36 -15.67
CA PRO A 516 17.03 -13.87 -14.42
C PRO A 516 18.30 -14.64 -14.04
N MET A 517 18.28 -15.96 -14.22
CA MET A 517 19.45 -16.81 -13.98
C MET A 517 20.55 -16.55 -15.00
N PHE A 518 20.21 -16.47 -16.29
CA PHE A 518 21.15 -16.19 -17.39
C PHE A 518 21.82 -14.81 -17.28
N GLU A 519 21.12 -13.82 -16.74
CA GLU A 519 21.61 -12.46 -16.54
C GLU A 519 22.47 -12.34 -15.27
N THR A 520 22.25 -13.20 -14.28
CA THR A 520 23.00 -13.20 -13.00
C THR A 520 24.32 -13.98 -13.10
N TYR A 521 24.33 -15.13 -13.78
CA TYR A 521 25.47 -16.05 -13.78
C TYR A 521 26.11 -16.21 -15.16
N GLU A 522 27.42 -16.41 -15.17
CA GLU A 522 28.16 -16.73 -16.39
C GLU A 522 28.01 -18.23 -16.72
N PHE A 523 27.53 -18.53 -17.94
CA PHE A 523 27.29 -19.89 -18.41
C PHE A 523 27.98 -20.15 -19.75
N THR A 524 28.62 -21.32 -19.89
CA THR A 524 28.81 -21.92 -21.22
C THR A 524 27.51 -22.59 -21.71
N PRO A 525 27.32 -22.78 -23.03
CA PRO A 525 26.12 -23.47 -23.55
C PRO A 525 25.92 -24.87 -22.94
N SER A 526 27.02 -25.60 -22.69
CA SER A 526 26.98 -26.93 -22.09
C SER A 526 26.61 -26.90 -20.61
N GLU A 527 27.07 -25.91 -19.85
CA GLU A 527 26.70 -25.74 -18.44
C GLU A 527 25.24 -25.31 -18.29
N PHE A 528 24.76 -24.38 -19.12
CA PHE A 528 23.36 -23.96 -19.12
C PHE A 528 22.43 -25.13 -19.42
N ALA A 529 22.74 -25.94 -20.43
CA ALA A 529 21.97 -27.14 -20.77
C ALA A 529 21.95 -28.16 -19.63
N ARG A 530 23.07 -28.33 -18.92
CA ARG A 530 23.17 -29.23 -17.75
C ARG A 530 22.30 -28.77 -16.59
N VAL A 531 22.26 -27.47 -16.30
CA VAL A 531 21.52 -26.91 -15.17
C VAL A 531 20.02 -26.81 -15.45
N THR A 532 19.64 -26.44 -16.68
CA THR A 532 18.23 -26.13 -17.01
C THR A 532 17.52 -27.21 -17.80
N GLY A 533 18.25 -28.19 -18.33
CA GLY A 533 17.73 -29.18 -19.29
C GLY A 533 17.36 -28.60 -20.66
N GLN A 534 17.67 -27.33 -20.94
CA GLN A 534 17.32 -26.65 -22.19
C GLN A 534 18.35 -26.84 -23.30
N THR A 535 17.95 -26.51 -24.53
CA THR A 535 18.80 -26.67 -25.71
C THR A 535 19.77 -25.51 -25.93
N THR A 536 20.74 -25.70 -26.82
CA THR A 536 21.72 -24.64 -27.18
C THR A 536 21.06 -23.49 -27.95
N GLU A 537 19.97 -23.77 -28.67
CA GLU A 537 19.15 -22.78 -29.36
C GLU A 537 18.49 -21.83 -28.36
N VAL A 538 17.97 -22.36 -27.25
CA VAL A 538 17.41 -21.56 -26.15
C VAL A 538 18.48 -20.66 -25.53
N PHE A 539 19.67 -21.20 -25.23
CA PHE A 539 20.79 -20.41 -24.71
C PHE A 539 21.13 -19.21 -25.61
N ARG A 540 21.23 -19.44 -26.92
CA ARG A 540 21.58 -18.38 -27.89
C ARG A 540 20.45 -17.38 -28.09
N TYR A 541 19.21 -17.85 -28.05
CA TYR A 541 18.04 -16.97 -28.04
C TYR A 541 18.06 -16.04 -26.82
N LEU A 542 18.30 -16.57 -25.62
CA LEU A 542 18.40 -15.79 -24.38
C LEU A 542 19.52 -14.75 -24.44
N ALA A 543 20.67 -15.11 -25.03
CA ALA A 543 21.75 -14.17 -25.28
C ALA A 543 21.33 -12.99 -26.18
N ASP A 544 20.48 -13.25 -27.18
CA ASP A 544 20.03 -12.23 -28.14
C ASP A 544 18.94 -11.30 -27.58
N VAL A 545 18.18 -11.73 -26.58
CA VAL A 545 17.11 -10.95 -25.95
C VAL A 545 17.47 -10.34 -24.60
N SER A 546 18.54 -10.81 -23.97
CA SER A 546 19.05 -10.27 -22.70
C SER A 546 19.40 -8.79 -22.81
N VAL A 547 19.18 -8.06 -21.72
CA VAL A 547 19.49 -6.63 -21.59
C VAL A 547 20.58 -6.35 -20.54
N ALA A 548 21.05 -7.39 -19.85
CA ALA A 548 22.16 -7.28 -18.91
C ALA A 548 23.49 -7.10 -19.64
N PRO A 549 24.43 -6.29 -19.09
CA PRO A 549 25.77 -6.19 -19.65
C PRO A 549 26.48 -7.55 -19.61
N ALA A 550 27.38 -7.79 -20.56
CA ALA A 550 28.18 -9.02 -20.60
C ALA A 550 29.13 -9.13 -19.39
N ASN A 551 29.55 -8.00 -18.84
CA ASN A 551 30.52 -7.90 -17.75
C ASN A 551 29.81 -7.89 -16.37
N GLY A 552 30.42 -8.54 -15.37
CA GLY A 552 29.94 -8.51 -13.98
C GLY A 552 29.00 -9.65 -13.57
N LYS A 553 28.82 -10.67 -14.42
CA LYS A 553 28.09 -11.90 -14.06
C LYS A 553 28.89 -12.71 -13.02
N LEU A 554 28.17 -13.37 -12.12
CA LEU A 554 28.77 -14.20 -11.09
C LEU A 554 29.25 -15.53 -11.67
N SER A 555 30.44 -15.97 -11.26
CA SER A 555 30.90 -17.33 -11.57
C SER A 555 30.11 -18.35 -10.76
N ILE A 556 29.66 -19.42 -11.41
CA ILE A 556 28.94 -20.54 -10.77
C ILE A 556 29.81 -21.24 -9.69
N ALA A 557 31.13 -21.05 -9.71
CA ALA A 557 32.05 -21.64 -8.73
C ALA A 557 32.02 -20.97 -7.34
N ASP A 558 31.52 -19.73 -7.21
CA ASP A 558 31.54 -18.94 -5.97
C ASP A 558 30.18 -18.76 -5.29
N GLY A 559 29.15 -19.50 -5.74
CA GLY A 559 27.86 -19.58 -5.05
C GLY A 559 27.15 -20.85 -5.47
N GLU A 560 26.93 -21.78 -4.54
CA GLU A 560 25.91 -22.80 -4.76
C GLU A 560 24.57 -22.05 -4.91
N PRO A 561 23.89 -22.17 -6.06
CA PRO A 561 22.55 -21.63 -6.18
C PRO A 561 21.66 -22.33 -5.16
N GLU A 562 20.87 -21.56 -4.40
CA GLU A 562 19.77 -22.12 -3.59
C GLU A 562 18.97 -23.07 -4.48
N GLU A 563 18.78 -24.28 -3.96
CA GLU A 563 18.33 -25.46 -4.68
C GLU A 563 17.05 -25.17 -5.50
N THR A 564 17.21 -25.03 -6.81
CA THR A 564 16.13 -25.31 -7.76
C THR A 564 15.90 -26.82 -7.74
N GLU A 565 14.81 -27.26 -7.11
CA GLU A 565 14.40 -28.66 -7.10
C GLU A 565 14.35 -29.22 -8.53
N ASN A 566 15.24 -30.17 -8.79
CA ASN A 566 15.42 -30.82 -10.08
C ASN A 566 14.19 -31.64 -10.48
N LEU A 567 13.43 -31.13 -11.45
CA LEU A 567 12.56 -31.92 -12.32
C LEU A 567 13.38 -32.47 -13.49
N SER A 568 13.92 -33.68 -13.34
CA SER A 568 14.28 -34.52 -14.50
C SER A 568 13.83 -35.96 -14.23
N GLY A 569 12.72 -36.33 -14.85
CA GLY A 569 12.29 -37.72 -14.92
C GLY A 569 13.27 -38.53 -15.79
N SER A 570 13.79 -39.62 -15.23
CA SER A 570 14.27 -40.74 -16.01
C SER A 570 13.88 -42.03 -15.29
N GLU A 571 13.06 -42.83 -15.96
CA GLU A 571 12.63 -44.17 -15.53
C GLU A 571 13.83 -45.11 -15.30
N VAL A 572 13.96 -45.67 -14.09
CA VAL A 572 14.50 -47.01 -13.84
C VAL A 572 13.87 -47.58 -12.55
N PRO A 573 13.87 -48.90 -12.32
CA PRO A 573 12.69 -49.70 -12.03
C PRO A 573 12.50 -49.94 -10.53
N ALA A 574 11.33 -50.44 -10.17
CA ALA A 574 10.97 -50.89 -8.84
C ALA A 574 12.09 -51.67 -8.12
N GLN A 575 12.57 -51.10 -7.01
CA GLN A 575 13.08 -51.83 -5.86
C GLN A 575 13.01 -50.94 -4.61
N ASP A 576 12.16 -51.37 -3.69
CA ASP A 576 12.01 -50.83 -2.34
C ASP A 576 13.36 -50.80 -1.60
N VAL A 577 13.76 -49.64 -1.07
CA VAL A 577 14.44 -49.53 0.25
C VAL A 577 14.09 -48.19 0.90
N GLU A 578 13.43 -48.33 2.04
CA GLU A 578 12.97 -47.37 3.05
C GLU A 578 13.95 -46.26 3.44
N GLY A 579 13.44 -45.07 3.79
CA GLY A 579 14.20 -44.12 4.61
C GLY A 579 13.97 -42.61 4.43
N ARG A 580 12.82 -42.13 3.96
CA ARG A 580 12.39 -40.74 4.22
C ARG A 580 10.94 -40.78 4.70
N ALA A 581 10.75 -40.63 6.00
CA ALA A 581 9.41 -40.46 6.56
C ALA A 581 8.82 -39.18 5.97
N HIS A 582 7.79 -39.32 5.14
CA HIS A 582 6.85 -38.24 4.89
C HIS A 582 6.28 -37.83 6.26
N VAL A 583 6.37 -36.55 6.59
CA VAL A 583 5.52 -36.00 7.65
C VAL A 583 4.10 -36.12 7.10
N GLU A 584 3.34 -37.10 7.61
CA GLU A 584 1.90 -37.14 7.41
C GLU A 584 1.34 -35.91 8.13
N ILE A 585 1.15 -34.83 7.40
CA ILE A 585 0.29 -33.73 7.86
C ILE A 585 -1.12 -34.33 7.88
N ASP A 586 -1.62 -34.64 9.07
CA ASP A 586 -2.99 -35.10 9.24
C ASP A 586 -3.99 -33.97 8.90
N GLU A 587 -5.24 -34.34 8.63
CA GLU A 587 -6.26 -33.42 8.14
C GLU A 587 -6.68 -32.37 9.19
N GLU A 588 -6.43 -32.63 10.48
CA GLU A 588 -6.70 -31.73 11.60
C GLU A 588 -5.58 -30.67 11.74
N SER A 589 -4.31 -31.06 11.64
CA SER A 589 -3.16 -30.14 11.78
C SER A 589 -2.85 -29.33 10.50
N ALA A 590 -3.43 -29.72 9.36
CA ALA A 590 -3.19 -29.08 8.07
C ALA A 590 -3.62 -27.61 8.00
N LEU A 591 -4.73 -27.25 8.65
CA LEU A 591 -5.22 -25.87 8.70
C LEU A 591 -4.27 -24.97 9.49
N GLU A 592 -3.84 -25.44 10.66
CA GLU A 592 -2.86 -24.72 11.48
C GLU A 592 -1.54 -24.55 10.73
N TYR A 593 -1.03 -25.63 10.11
CA TYR A 593 0.20 -25.59 9.32
C TYR A 593 0.14 -24.56 8.18
N VAL A 594 -0.93 -24.57 7.38
CA VAL A 594 -1.10 -23.64 6.25
C VAL A 594 -1.23 -22.20 6.77
N THR A 595 -1.94 -22.00 7.87
CA THR A 595 -2.11 -20.67 8.47
C THR A 595 -0.79 -20.15 9.03
N LYS A 596 -0.04 -20.96 9.79
CA LYS A 596 1.28 -20.62 10.32
C LYS A 596 2.29 -20.35 9.20
N LYS A 597 2.27 -21.14 8.12
CA LYS A 597 3.21 -20.99 7.00
C LYS A 597 2.97 -19.75 6.15
N TYR A 598 1.70 -19.49 5.79
CA TYR A 598 1.38 -18.47 4.81
C TYR A 598 0.84 -17.17 5.42
N ALA A 599 0.46 -17.17 6.70
CA ALA A 599 -0.21 -16.06 7.35
C ALA A 599 0.37 -15.73 8.75
N SER A 600 1.64 -16.04 9.02
CA SER A 600 2.28 -15.82 10.33
C SER A 600 2.42 -14.35 10.71
N GLU A 601 3.07 -13.56 9.85
CA GLU A 601 3.42 -12.16 10.14
C GLU A 601 2.46 -11.18 9.46
N GLU A 602 2.11 -11.39 8.18
CA GLU A 602 1.19 -10.53 7.45
C GLU A 602 -0.20 -11.18 7.27
N PRO A 603 -1.30 -10.42 7.47
CA PRO A 603 -2.63 -10.91 7.15
C PRO A 603 -2.75 -11.28 5.68
N VAL A 604 -3.38 -12.43 5.40
CA VAL A 604 -3.70 -12.89 4.04
C VAL A 604 -5.19 -12.89 3.81
N LEU A 605 -5.60 -12.83 2.54
CA LEU A 605 -7.01 -12.98 2.19
C LEU A 605 -7.45 -14.41 2.50
N LEU A 606 -8.61 -14.56 3.14
CA LEU A 606 -9.18 -15.87 3.51
C LEU A 606 -9.23 -16.85 2.32
N HIS A 607 -9.52 -16.35 1.11
CA HIS A 607 -9.58 -17.19 -0.09
C HIS A 607 -8.19 -17.63 -0.60
N GLN A 608 -7.14 -16.84 -0.36
CA GLN A 608 -5.76 -17.25 -0.68
C GLN A 608 -5.32 -18.35 0.29
N LEU A 609 -5.66 -18.22 1.57
CA LEU A 609 -5.39 -19.24 2.56
C LEU A 609 -6.13 -20.56 2.24
N GLN A 610 -7.40 -20.46 1.81
CA GLN A 610 -8.16 -21.61 1.31
C GLN A 610 -7.48 -22.27 0.11
N GLN A 611 -7.00 -21.50 -0.87
CA GLN A 611 -6.29 -22.04 -2.04
C GLN A 611 -5.03 -22.82 -1.61
N ASN A 612 -4.26 -22.27 -0.67
CA ASN A 612 -3.07 -22.93 -0.15
C ASN A 612 -3.41 -24.25 0.60
N TYR A 613 -4.49 -24.26 1.38
CA TYR A 613 -5.00 -25.47 2.04
C TYR A 613 -5.43 -26.54 1.02
N MET A 614 -6.15 -26.13 -0.03
CA MET A 614 -6.62 -27.05 -1.08
C MET A 614 -5.47 -27.64 -1.90
N GLN A 615 -4.43 -26.84 -2.17
CA GLN A 615 -3.20 -27.32 -2.81
C GLN A 615 -2.49 -28.36 -1.93
N LEU A 616 -2.33 -28.07 -0.64
CA LEU A 616 -1.71 -28.98 0.32
C LEU A 616 -2.49 -30.30 0.43
N GLY A 617 -3.82 -30.23 0.54
CA GLY A 617 -4.64 -31.44 0.59
C GLY A 617 -4.62 -32.27 -0.70
N THR A 618 -4.40 -31.65 -1.86
CA THR A 618 -4.20 -32.36 -3.14
C THR A 618 -2.83 -33.05 -3.17
N GLN A 619 -1.79 -32.41 -2.62
CA GLN A 619 -0.44 -32.97 -2.53
C GLN A 619 -0.36 -34.14 -1.53
N HIS A 620 -1.12 -34.07 -0.44
CA HIS A 620 -1.12 -35.07 0.64
C HIS A 620 -2.30 -36.07 0.58
N ASN A 621 -3.03 -36.14 -0.54
CA ASN A 621 -4.14 -37.07 -0.78
C ASN A 621 -5.27 -37.03 0.27
N PHE A 622 -5.66 -35.84 0.73
CA PHE A 622 -6.84 -35.70 1.59
C PHE A 622 -8.10 -36.18 0.86
N SER A 623 -9.10 -36.62 1.63
CA SER A 623 -10.34 -37.14 1.08
C SER A 623 -11.03 -36.11 0.18
N ALA A 624 -11.36 -36.54 -1.04
CA ALA A 624 -12.02 -35.68 -2.02
C ALA A 624 -13.40 -35.16 -1.54
N SER A 625 -14.04 -35.88 -0.61
CA SER A 625 -15.28 -35.45 0.03
C SER A 625 -15.06 -34.25 0.95
N ASP A 626 -13.96 -34.25 1.70
CA ASP A 626 -13.67 -33.25 2.72
C ASP A 626 -13.11 -31.96 2.10
N LEU A 627 -12.22 -32.09 1.10
CA LEU A 627 -11.80 -30.97 0.26
C LEU A 627 -13.00 -30.33 -0.47
N ALA A 628 -13.91 -31.14 -1.03
CA ALA A 628 -15.12 -30.61 -1.67
C ALA A 628 -16.05 -29.88 -0.69
N SER A 629 -16.08 -30.30 0.58
CA SER A 629 -16.88 -29.65 1.63
C SER A 629 -16.34 -28.26 2.00
N LEU A 630 -15.02 -28.06 1.87
CA LEU A 630 -14.30 -26.83 2.21
C LEU A 630 -13.99 -25.94 1.01
N CYS A 631 -14.44 -26.30 -0.21
CA CYS A 631 -14.43 -25.41 -1.38
C CYS A 631 -15.29 -24.15 -1.17
N ASP A 632 -16.33 -24.24 -0.35
CA ASP A 632 -17.15 -23.08 0.00
C ASP A 632 -16.43 -22.22 1.04
N LEU A 633 -16.20 -20.95 0.70
CA LEU A 633 -15.43 -20.03 1.54
C LEU A 633 -16.08 -19.80 2.92
N GLY A 634 -17.41 -19.89 3.01
CA GLY A 634 -18.14 -19.78 4.27
C GLY A 634 -17.93 -20.99 5.18
N LYS A 635 -17.94 -22.20 4.61
CA LYS A 635 -17.61 -23.43 5.35
C LYS A 635 -16.15 -23.51 5.75
N PHE A 636 -15.24 -23.10 4.85
CA PHE A 636 -13.82 -23.00 5.17
C PHE A 636 -13.56 -22.01 6.31
N TYR A 637 -14.19 -20.84 6.26
CA TYR A 637 -14.13 -19.87 7.36
C TYR A 637 -14.64 -20.46 8.67
N GLY A 638 -15.80 -21.13 8.66
CA GLY A 638 -16.34 -21.79 9.84
C GLY A 638 -15.34 -22.79 10.44
N LYS A 639 -14.78 -23.67 9.61
CA LYS A 639 -13.77 -24.64 10.06
C LYS A 639 -12.50 -23.94 10.58
N LEU A 640 -12.04 -22.89 9.93
CA LEU A 640 -10.87 -22.11 10.38
C LEU A 640 -11.09 -21.47 11.76
N LEU A 641 -12.31 -21.01 12.05
CA LEU A 641 -12.68 -20.49 13.36
C LEU A 641 -12.81 -21.59 14.41
N ASP A 642 -13.36 -22.75 14.04
CA ASP A 642 -13.49 -23.90 14.96
C ASP A 642 -12.12 -24.44 15.41
N GLU A 643 -11.08 -24.31 14.57
CA GLU A 643 -9.71 -24.76 14.85
C GLU A 643 -8.87 -23.74 15.65
N ASP A 644 -9.40 -22.55 16.01
CA ASP A 644 -8.71 -21.53 16.82
C ASP A 644 -7.26 -21.24 16.36
N CYS A 645 -6.99 -21.24 15.06
CA CYS A 645 -5.64 -21.06 14.50
C CYS A 645 -5.47 -19.77 13.69
N ALA A 646 -6.52 -18.94 13.60
CA ALA A 646 -6.49 -17.69 12.86
C ALA A 646 -7.33 -16.59 13.53
N ILE A 647 -6.80 -15.37 13.57
CA ILE A 647 -7.54 -14.17 13.97
C ILE A 647 -7.98 -13.38 12.74
N VAL A 648 -9.15 -12.74 12.83
CA VAL A 648 -9.68 -11.88 11.78
C VAL A 648 -9.11 -10.47 11.92
N CYS A 649 -8.36 -10.04 10.91
CA CYS A 649 -7.68 -8.74 10.88
C CYS A 649 -8.51 -7.65 10.20
N ALA A 650 -9.41 -8.03 9.30
CA ALA A 650 -10.30 -7.10 8.61
C ALA A 650 -11.60 -7.80 8.22
N ASN A 651 -12.74 -7.16 8.50
CA ASN A 651 -14.07 -7.66 8.15
C ASN A 651 -14.88 -6.59 7.40
N PRO A 652 -14.69 -6.42 6.08
CA PRO A 652 -15.38 -5.41 5.28
C PRO A 652 -16.81 -5.81 4.87
N GLY A 653 -17.40 -6.85 5.48
CA GLY A 653 -18.75 -7.34 5.18
C GLY A 653 -18.84 -8.29 3.97
N ASN A 654 -17.72 -8.57 3.29
CA ASN A 654 -17.63 -9.57 2.21
C ASN A 654 -16.59 -10.65 2.57
N MET A 655 -17.02 -11.90 2.66
CA MET A 655 -16.18 -13.07 2.99
C MET A 655 -14.88 -13.16 2.18
N SER A 656 -14.93 -12.78 0.91
CA SER A 656 -13.77 -12.83 0.00
C SER A 656 -12.72 -11.73 0.21
N GLN A 657 -13.02 -10.77 1.09
CA GLN A 657 -12.15 -9.67 1.51
C GLN A 657 -11.81 -9.76 3.00
N ILE A 658 -12.25 -10.83 3.69
CA ILE A 658 -11.79 -11.11 5.05
C ILE A 658 -10.30 -11.37 5.00
N MET A 659 -9.56 -10.65 5.84
CA MET A 659 -8.14 -10.87 6.06
C MET A 659 -7.99 -11.64 7.36
N VAL A 660 -7.17 -12.69 7.34
CA VAL A 660 -6.85 -13.50 8.51
C VAL A 660 -5.33 -13.60 8.66
N ARG A 661 -4.87 -13.72 9.89
CA ARG A 661 -3.48 -14.12 10.17
C ARG A 661 -3.47 -15.21 11.22
N TYR A 662 -2.39 -15.98 11.24
CA TYR A 662 -2.15 -16.92 12.32
C TYR A 662 -2.14 -16.17 13.65
N TYR A 663 -2.92 -16.68 14.59
CA TYR A 663 -2.92 -16.18 15.94
C TYR A 663 -3.11 -17.36 16.87
N ASP A 664 -2.24 -17.43 17.85
CA ASP A 664 -2.15 -18.56 18.74
C ASP A 664 -3.01 -18.30 19.98
N PHE A 665 -4.30 -18.61 19.89
CA PHE A 665 -5.25 -18.38 20.99
C PHE A 665 -4.94 -19.20 22.23
N SER A 666 -4.26 -20.34 22.08
CA SER A 666 -4.01 -21.26 23.20
C SER A 666 -2.74 -20.93 24.01
N SER A 667 -1.86 -19.99 23.58
CA SER A 667 -0.80 -19.40 24.46
C SER A 667 -1.31 -18.25 25.31
N VAL A 668 -2.50 -17.73 24.99
CA VAL A 668 -2.89 -16.39 25.43
C VAL A 668 -3.99 -16.49 26.49
N ASP A 669 -3.82 -15.75 27.58
CA ASP A 669 -4.80 -15.63 28.65
C ASP A 669 -5.56 -14.30 28.49
N PHE A 670 -6.82 -14.34 28.05
CA PHE A 670 -7.65 -13.15 27.84
C PHE A 670 -8.35 -12.65 29.12
N SER A 671 -8.08 -13.25 30.28
CA SER A 671 -8.69 -12.82 31.54
C SER A 671 -8.35 -11.37 31.88
N GLY A 672 -7.16 -10.88 31.51
CA GLY A 672 -6.77 -9.47 31.63
C GLY A 672 -7.70 -8.53 30.88
N LEU A 673 -7.94 -8.78 29.58
CA LEU A 673 -8.90 -8.03 28.76
C LEU A 673 -10.31 -8.07 29.35
N THR A 674 -10.75 -9.24 29.83
CA THR A 674 -12.09 -9.42 30.44
C THR A 674 -12.26 -8.54 31.68
N GLN A 675 -11.26 -8.50 32.55
CA GLN A 675 -11.27 -7.65 33.76
C GLN A 675 -11.25 -6.17 33.40
N LEU A 676 -10.40 -5.77 32.45
CA LEU A 676 -10.28 -4.38 32.00
C LEU A 676 -11.56 -3.91 31.30
N LEU A 677 -12.23 -4.77 30.53
CA LEU A 677 -13.53 -4.49 29.91
C LEU A 677 -14.63 -4.36 30.96
N ALA A 678 -14.62 -5.21 32.00
CA ALA A 678 -15.56 -5.11 33.12
C ALA A 678 -15.44 -3.79 33.88
N LYS A 679 -14.22 -3.25 34.04
CA LYS A 679 -14.00 -1.92 34.63
C LYS A 679 -14.65 -0.79 33.82
N GLN A 680 -14.99 -1.02 32.55
CA GLN A 680 -15.63 -0.03 31.68
C GLN A 680 -17.15 -0.15 31.62
N ALA A 681 -17.75 -1.22 32.17
CA ALA A 681 -19.20 -1.47 32.13
C ALA A 681 -20.05 -0.30 32.70
N GLY A 682 -19.50 0.52 33.60
CA GLY A 682 -20.23 1.65 34.22
C GLY A 682 -20.40 2.90 33.35
N GLN A 683 -19.87 2.93 32.12
CA GLN A 683 -19.87 4.14 31.28
C GLN A 683 -21.25 4.49 30.68
N ASN A 684 -22.19 3.54 30.62
CA ASN A 684 -23.53 3.69 30.03
C ASN A 684 -23.50 4.27 28.60
N VAL A 685 -22.60 3.77 27.76
CA VAL A 685 -22.34 4.26 26.40
C VAL A 685 -22.36 3.13 25.37
N GLU A 686 -22.89 3.42 24.19
CA GLU A 686 -22.76 2.55 23.02
C GLU A 686 -21.68 3.13 22.10
N CYS A 687 -20.67 2.33 21.79
CA CYS A 687 -19.44 2.79 21.13
C CYS A 687 -18.81 1.73 20.23
N GLY A 688 -17.77 2.12 19.49
CA GLY A 688 -16.93 1.21 18.71
C GLY A 688 -15.74 0.67 19.50
N PHE A 689 -15.14 -0.47 19.10
CA PHE A 689 -13.93 -1.00 19.77
C PHE A 689 -12.74 -0.04 19.75
N ALA A 690 -12.61 0.79 18.71
CA ALA A 690 -11.63 1.88 18.69
C ALA A 690 -11.78 2.86 19.88
N TYR A 691 -13.00 3.07 20.37
CA TYR A 691 -13.25 3.87 21.59
C TYR A 691 -12.78 3.12 22.84
N VAL A 692 -13.05 1.83 22.97
CA VAL A 692 -12.61 1.01 24.12
C VAL A 692 -11.08 1.00 24.23
N ILE A 693 -10.38 0.80 23.12
CA ILE A 693 -8.91 0.81 23.05
C ILE A 693 -8.34 2.19 23.41
N ARG A 694 -8.97 3.27 22.96
CA ARG A 694 -8.52 4.64 23.26
C ARG A 694 -8.84 5.07 24.69
N SER A 695 -9.95 4.59 25.26
CA SER A 695 -10.48 5.05 26.54
C SER A 695 -9.78 4.42 27.75
N SER A 696 -9.09 3.29 27.57
CA SER A 696 -8.22 2.71 28.58
C SER A 696 -6.88 2.33 27.97
N ALA A 697 -5.81 2.99 28.43
CA ALA A 697 -4.48 2.61 27.96
C ALA A 697 -3.92 1.38 28.67
N GLU A 698 -4.50 0.94 29.82
CA GLU A 698 -4.28 -0.43 30.34
C GLU A 698 -4.85 -1.45 29.34
N PHE A 699 -6.05 -1.18 28.81
CA PHE A 699 -6.65 -2.02 27.78
C PHE A 699 -5.82 -2.03 26.49
N LYS A 700 -5.28 -0.87 26.10
CA LYS A 700 -4.38 -0.76 24.94
C LYS A 700 -3.06 -1.51 25.17
N GLU A 701 -2.44 -1.36 26.33
CA GLU A 701 -1.20 -2.05 26.70
C GLU A 701 -1.43 -3.57 26.72
N GLU A 702 -2.55 -4.02 27.29
CA GLU A 702 -2.95 -5.42 27.25
C GLU A 702 -3.13 -5.90 25.79
N CYS A 703 -3.82 -5.14 24.93
CA CYS A 703 -3.90 -5.48 23.51
C CYS A 703 -2.53 -5.57 22.84
N GLU A 704 -1.60 -4.66 23.14
CA GLU A 704 -0.23 -4.70 22.60
C GLU A 704 0.57 -5.90 23.11
N GLU A 705 0.44 -6.26 24.39
CA GLU A 705 1.09 -7.43 24.98
C GLU A 705 0.58 -8.75 24.40
N LEU A 706 -0.71 -8.78 24.03
CA LEU A 706 -1.35 -9.91 23.38
C LEU A 706 -1.15 -9.91 21.84
N ASP A 707 -0.41 -8.96 21.26
CA ASP A 707 -0.29 -8.78 19.80
C ASP A 707 -1.65 -8.62 19.10
N LEU A 708 -2.61 -7.88 19.68
CA LEU A 708 -3.85 -7.47 19.02
C LEU A 708 -3.63 -6.14 18.28
N ARG A 709 -3.58 -6.20 16.95
CA ARG A 709 -3.01 -5.14 16.10
C ARG A 709 -4.01 -4.07 15.69
N ASN A 710 -5.31 -4.37 15.74
CA ASN A 710 -6.37 -3.45 15.32
C ASN A 710 -7.70 -3.73 16.06
N ASP A 711 -8.68 -2.86 15.85
CA ASP A 711 -10.00 -2.93 16.49
C ASP A 711 -10.88 -4.09 16.01
N VAL A 712 -10.62 -4.64 14.81
CA VAL A 712 -11.28 -5.86 14.30
C VAL A 712 -10.79 -7.09 15.06
N GLU A 713 -9.47 -7.22 15.25
CA GLU A 713 -8.87 -8.31 16.03
C GLU A 713 -9.34 -8.28 17.48
N VAL A 714 -9.41 -7.09 18.07
CA VAL A 714 -9.95 -6.89 19.42
C VAL A 714 -11.42 -7.31 19.49
N HIS A 715 -12.26 -6.89 18.53
CA HIS A 715 -13.65 -7.35 18.46
C HIS A 715 -13.74 -8.87 18.39
N PHE A 716 -12.95 -9.48 17.50
CA PHE A 716 -12.92 -10.92 17.29
C PHE A 716 -12.58 -11.65 18.60
N VAL A 717 -11.50 -11.27 19.29
CA VAL A 717 -11.13 -11.89 20.57
C VAL A 717 -12.24 -11.74 21.60
N LEU A 718 -12.77 -10.53 21.75
CA LEU A 718 -13.74 -10.26 22.79
C LEU A 718 -15.06 -10.98 22.54
N SER A 719 -15.47 -11.15 21.27
CA SER A 719 -16.73 -11.80 20.87
C SER A 719 -16.66 -13.32 20.75
N HIS A 720 -15.49 -13.93 20.95
CA HIS A 720 -15.33 -15.39 20.94
C HIS A 720 -14.79 -15.92 22.27
N TYR A 721 -14.01 -15.12 23.01
CA TYR A 721 -13.34 -15.56 24.24
C TYR A 721 -13.70 -14.74 25.48
N CYS A 722 -14.43 -13.61 25.36
CA CYS A 722 -14.71 -12.71 26.50
C CYS A 722 -16.21 -12.38 26.70
N ASP A 723 -17.12 -13.13 26.09
CA ASP A 723 -18.54 -12.77 25.90
C ASP A 723 -19.39 -12.67 27.17
N GLN A 724 -18.84 -13.04 28.34
CA GLN A 724 -19.56 -13.12 29.61
C GLN A 724 -19.11 -12.06 30.61
N VAL A 725 -18.95 -10.81 30.16
CA VAL A 725 -18.65 -9.68 31.05
C VAL A 725 -19.95 -9.04 31.56
N PRO A 726 -20.21 -9.03 32.89
CA PRO A 726 -21.40 -8.40 33.44
C PRO A 726 -21.47 -6.91 33.10
N GLY A 727 -22.60 -6.46 32.54
CA GLY A 727 -22.81 -5.06 32.16
C GLY A 727 -22.11 -4.65 30.87
N VAL A 728 -21.60 -5.59 30.07
CA VAL A 728 -21.09 -5.32 28.72
C VAL A 728 -21.82 -6.22 27.72
N GLU A 729 -22.28 -5.64 26.61
CA GLU A 729 -22.92 -6.38 25.52
C GLU A 729 -22.10 -6.16 24.25
N ILE A 730 -21.47 -7.23 23.75
CA ILE A 730 -20.72 -7.22 22.51
C ILE A 730 -21.70 -7.42 21.36
N GLY A 731 -21.80 -6.44 20.47
CA GLY A 731 -22.68 -6.46 19.30
C GLY A 731 -21.96 -6.88 18.02
N GLU A 732 -22.69 -6.77 16.90
CA GLU A 732 -22.07 -6.88 15.58
C GLU A 732 -21.00 -5.80 15.40
N TYR A 733 -19.87 -6.18 14.81
CA TYR A 733 -18.76 -5.25 14.56
C TYR A 733 -19.27 -3.94 13.91
N PRO A 734 -18.86 -2.76 14.40
CA PRO A 734 -17.88 -2.50 15.47
C PRO A 734 -18.49 -2.30 16.87
N LEU A 735 -19.74 -2.66 17.11
CA LEU A 735 -20.53 -2.16 18.25
C LEU A 735 -20.26 -2.89 19.57
N VAL A 736 -20.15 -2.11 20.64
CA VAL A 736 -20.17 -2.58 22.03
C VAL A 736 -20.98 -1.63 22.91
N LYS A 737 -21.81 -2.20 23.78
CA LYS A 737 -22.51 -1.45 24.82
C LYS A 737 -21.84 -1.67 26.16
N LEU A 738 -21.49 -0.57 26.81
CA LEU A 738 -20.93 -0.56 28.15
C LEU A 738 -22.02 -0.03 29.09
N GLY A 739 -22.66 -0.91 29.85
CA GLY A 739 -23.71 -0.58 30.82
C GLY A 739 -25.10 -0.43 30.22
N GLU A 740 -25.95 0.36 30.89
CA GLU A 740 -27.31 0.66 30.43
C GLU A 740 -27.30 1.82 29.41
N SER A 741 -26.67 1.60 28.26
CA SER A 741 -26.54 2.62 27.23
C SER A 741 -27.85 2.90 26.48
N SER A 742 -28.12 4.16 26.16
CA SER A 742 -29.20 4.58 25.27
C SER A 742 -28.66 5.46 24.16
N SER A 743 -28.65 4.93 22.93
CA SER A 743 -28.15 5.61 21.73
C SER A 743 -28.86 6.94 21.48
N GLU A 744 -30.17 7.01 21.78
CA GLU A 744 -30.96 8.25 21.70
C GLU A 744 -30.52 9.26 22.75
N PHE A 745 -30.40 8.85 24.02
CA PHE A 745 -29.98 9.73 25.10
C PHE A 745 -28.57 10.29 24.85
N GLN A 746 -27.65 9.43 24.43
CA GLN A 746 -26.27 9.77 24.09
C GLN A 746 -26.19 10.83 22.97
N LEU A 747 -26.95 10.65 21.88
CA LEU A 747 -26.95 11.62 20.78
C LEU A 747 -27.65 12.94 21.17
N ARG A 748 -28.72 12.88 21.96
CA ARG A 748 -29.38 14.10 22.49
C ARG A 748 -28.46 14.88 23.42
N GLN A 749 -27.71 14.21 24.29
CA GLN A 749 -26.72 14.87 25.14
C GLN A 749 -25.64 15.56 24.30
N LEU A 750 -25.12 14.89 23.26
CA LEU A 750 -24.15 15.52 22.37
C LEU A 750 -24.72 16.77 21.70
N ILE A 751 -25.94 16.72 21.14
CA ILE A 751 -26.59 17.89 20.52
C ILE A 751 -26.82 19.00 21.55
N ASN A 752 -27.17 18.66 22.78
CA ASN A 752 -27.33 19.62 23.85
C ASN A 752 -26.01 20.33 24.21
N GLU A 753 -24.88 19.63 24.12
CA GLU A 753 -23.53 20.12 24.41
C GLU A 753 -22.99 21.03 23.29
N ILE A 754 -23.10 20.61 22.03
CA ILE A 754 -22.40 21.26 20.89
C ILE A 754 -23.32 22.01 19.93
N GLY A 755 -24.63 21.97 20.14
CA GLY A 755 -25.62 22.60 19.25
C GLY A 755 -25.63 24.14 19.36
N PRO A 756 -26.03 24.87 18.29
CA PRO A 756 -26.59 24.38 17.03
C PRO A 756 -25.54 23.82 16.07
N ILE A 757 -25.77 22.62 15.54
CA ILE A 757 -24.80 21.90 14.72
C ILE A 757 -25.45 21.32 13.45
N ASN A 758 -24.73 21.33 12.32
CA ASN A 758 -25.21 20.74 11.08
C ASN A 758 -24.98 19.21 11.07
N VAL A 759 -25.70 18.49 10.21
CA VAL A 759 -25.65 17.01 10.20
C VAL A 759 -24.26 16.43 9.94
N THR A 760 -23.46 17.05 9.07
CA THR A 760 -22.12 16.59 8.73
C THR A 760 -21.13 16.82 9.87
N ALA A 761 -21.26 17.94 10.58
CA ALA A 761 -20.44 18.22 11.76
C ALA A 761 -20.87 17.34 12.94
N LEU A 762 -22.17 17.08 13.11
CA LEU A 762 -22.68 16.20 14.15
C LEU A 762 -22.22 14.75 13.98
N GLU A 763 -22.26 14.23 12.75
CA GLU A 763 -21.72 12.90 12.42
C GLU A 763 -20.23 12.80 12.77
N LYS A 764 -19.44 13.79 12.36
CA LYS A 764 -18.00 13.82 12.64
C LYS A 764 -17.71 13.85 14.14
N GLU A 765 -18.41 14.68 14.91
CA GLU A 765 -18.24 14.77 16.37
C GLU A 765 -18.68 13.48 17.07
N TYR A 766 -19.79 12.87 16.64
CA TYR A 766 -20.26 11.60 17.18
C TYR A 766 -19.27 10.47 16.88
N SER A 767 -18.74 10.42 15.65
CA SER A 767 -17.72 9.46 15.23
C SER A 767 -16.42 9.61 16.03
N GLN A 768 -15.92 10.83 16.19
CA GLN A 768 -14.71 11.10 16.99
C GLN A 768 -14.88 10.77 18.46
N ARG A 769 -16.08 10.98 19.02
CA ARG A 769 -16.31 10.77 20.45
C ARG A 769 -16.55 9.31 20.80
N TYR A 770 -17.27 8.57 19.95
CA TYR A 770 -17.74 7.21 20.27
C TYR A 770 -17.21 6.11 19.34
N GLY A 771 -16.42 6.42 18.31
CA GLY A 771 -15.84 5.43 17.41
C GLY A 771 -16.85 4.76 16.47
N ILE A 772 -17.97 5.44 16.16
CA ILE A 772 -19.03 4.94 15.27
C ILE A 772 -18.79 5.44 13.85
N THR A 773 -18.99 4.59 12.84
CA THR A 773 -18.84 4.95 11.42
C THR A 773 -20.01 5.83 10.94
N GLY A 774 -19.76 6.65 9.91
CA GLY A 774 -20.78 7.54 9.36
C GLY A 774 -22.02 6.79 8.87
N GLU A 775 -21.86 5.63 8.21
CA GLU A 775 -22.98 4.80 7.73
C GLU A 775 -23.89 4.36 8.88
N LEU A 776 -23.30 3.79 9.94
CA LEU A 776 -24.06 3.39 11.14
C LEU A 776 -24.72 4.59 11.82
N PHE A 777 -24.03 5.73 11.90
CA PHE A 777 -24.59 6.97 12.45
C PHE A 777 -25.87 7.40 11.72
N PHE A 778 -25.83 7.45 10.38
CA PHE A 778 -26.97 7.87 9.57
C PHE A 778 -28.15 6.91 9.66
N ASP A 779 -27.89 5.60 9.64
CA ASP A 779 -28.94 4.58 9.57
C ASP A 779 -29.59 4.32 10.93
N ARG A 780 -28.80 4.32 12.02
CA ARG A 780 -29.26 3.90 13.35
C ARG A 780 -29.50 5.06 14.32
N TYR A 781 -28.61 6.05 14.37
CA TYR A 781 -28.59 7.04 15.45
C TYR A 781 -29.32 8.34 15.09
N LEU A 782 -29.06 8.90 13.91
CA LEU A 782 -29.66 10.14 13.46
C LEU A 782 -31.21 10.15 13.49
N PRO A 783 -31.92 9.05 13.19
CA PRO A 783 -33.39 9.00 13.26
C PRO A 783 -33.96 9.33 14.65
N CYS A 784 -33.22 9.03 15.73
CA CYS A 784 -33.67 9.19 17.12
C CYS A 784 -33.82 10.66 17.57
N VAL A 785 -33.25 11.62 16.84
CA VAL A 785 -33.18 13.04 17.23
C VAL A 785 -33.79 13.98 16.18
N ASN A 786 -34.59 13.43 15.27
CA ASN A 786 -35.23 14.21 14.21
C ASN A 786 -36.15 15.33 14.72
N ASP A 787 -36.68 15.21 15.94
CA ASP A 787 -37.48 16.23 16.61
C ASP A 787 -36.68 17.52 16.93
N LEU A 788 -35.37 17.41 17.14
CA LEU A 788 -34.44 18.51 17.40
C LEU A 788 -34.00 19.24 16.10
N LYS A 789 -34.40 18.73 14.94
CA LYS A 789 -34.03 19.30 13.64
C LYS A 789 -34.84 20.57 13.34
N ARG A 790 -34.12 21.62 12.93
CA ARG A 790 -34.69 22.87 12.39
C ARG A 790 -33.89 23.26 11.15
N GLY A 791 -34.49 23.08 9.96
CA GLY A 791 -33.79 23.28 8.69
C GLY A 791 -32.65 22.29 8.51
N ASN A 792 -31.43 22.79 8.32
CA ASN A 792 -30.21 21.97 8.14
C ASN A 792 -29.37 21.83 9.42
N GLN A 793 -29.94 22.15 10.59
CA GLN A 793 -29.25 22.15 11.87
C GLN A 793 -30.08 21.44 12.96
N TYR A 794 -29.37 20.91 13.95
CA TYR A 794 -29.91 20.30 15.17
C TYR A 794 -29.66 21.23 16.35
N TYR A 795 -30.70 21.49 17.13
CA TYR A 795 -30.69 22.47 18.23
C TYR A 795 -30.84 21.79 19.60
N PRO A 796 -30.20 22.34 20.65
CA PRO A 796 -30.42 21.89 22.03
C PRO A 796 -31.87 22.00 22.46
N SER A 797 -32.30 21.12 23.38
CA SER A 797 -33.66 21.15 23.95
C SER A 797 -33.85 22.39 24.83
N GLU A 798 -34.88 23.21 24.57
CA GLU A 798 -35.09 24.51 25.26
C GLU A 798 -35.47 24.36 26.76
N ASP A 799 -35.94 23.19 27.21
CA ASP A 799 -36.51 23.00 28.56
C ASP A 799 -35.53 22.52 29.66
N GLN A 800 -34.26 22.18 29.36
CA GLN A 800 -33.38 21.45 30.29
C GLN A 800 -32.28 22.25 31.00
N ARG A 801 -32.16 23.57 30.78
CA ARG A 801 -30.92 24.32 31.10
C ARG A 801 -30.90 25.15 32.39
N VAL A 802 -31.93 25.07 33.26
CA VAL A 802 -31.97 25.89 34.48
C VAL A 802 -31.86 25.03 35.74
N LEU A 803 -30.71 25.10 36.42
CA LEU A 803 -30.50 24.51 37.75
C LEU A 803 -31.49 25.10 38.76
N SER A 804 -32.18 24.24 39.51
CA SER A 804 -32.93 24.67 40.70
C SER A 804 -31.97 25.17 41.78
N GLY A 805 -32.50 25.94 42.75
CA GLY A 805 -31.69 26.46 43.87
C GLY A 805 -31.01 25.36 44.70
N GLU A 806 -31.69 24.21 44.89
CA GLU A 806 -31.18 23.07 45.65
C GLU A 806 -30.05 22.34 44.89
N GLN A 807 -30.21 22.14 43.59
CA GLN A 807 -29.19 21.53 42.73
C GLN A 807 -27.93 22.38 42.66
N ARG A 808 -28.08 23.71 42.54
CA ARG A 808 -26.94 24.63 42.53
C ARG A 808 -26.19 24.63 43.87
N ALA A 809 -26.90 24.50 45.00
CA ALA A 809 -26.28 24.43 46.31
C ALA A 809 -25.46 23.15 46.49
N PHE A 810 -26.03 22.00 46.11
CA PHE A 810 -25.32 20.70 46.16
C PHE A 810 -24.05 20.70 45.32
N LEU A 811 -24.11 21.16 44.06
CA LEU A 811 -22.94 21.20 43.18
C LEU A 811 -21.84 22.13 43.73
N ARG A 812 -22.22 23.24 44.36
CA ARG A 812 -21.26 24.14 45.01
C ARG A 812 -20.51 23.45 46.15
N GLU A 813 -21.24 22.76 47.03
CA GLU A 813 -20.65 22.06 48.18
C GLU A 813 -19.66 20.97 47.73
N GLU A 814 -20.05 20.17 46.74
CA GLU A 814 -19.22 19.07 46.24
C GLU A 814 -17.97 19.55 45.48
N LEU A 815 -18.11 20.58 44.65
CA LEU A 815 -17.00 21.12 43.88
C LEU A 815 -16.05 21.94 44.76
N ASP A 816 -16.55 22.72 45.72
CA ASP A 816 -15.68 23.48 46.63
C ASP A 816 -14.97 22.57 47.64
N GLY A 817 -15.61 21.46 48.06
CA GLY A 817 -15.04 20.50 49.00
C GLY A 817 -13.97 19.57 48.43
N SER A 818 -13.84 19.49 47.10
CA SER A 818 -12.96 18.52 46.42
C SER A 818 -11.62 19.08 45.95
N GLY A 819 -11.32 20.36 46.24
CA GLY A 819 -10.01 20.97 45.96
C GLY A 819 -9.78 21.28 44.47
N ILE A 820 -8.54 21.11 44.00
CA ILE A 820 -8.12 21.50 42.64
C ILE A 820 -8.68 20.56 41.56
N CYS A 821 -8.84 19.27 41.90
CA CYS A 821 -9.21 18.19 40.98
C CYS A 821 -10.16 17.19 41.66
N CYS A 822 -11.19 16.74 40.96
CA CYS A 822 -12.08 15.67 41.43
C CYS A 822 -12.58 14.76 40.31
N SER A 823 -13.10 13.58 40.65
CA SER A 823 -13.68 12.64 39.68
C SER A 823 -15.04 13.13 39.18
N ALA A 824 -15.22 13.14 37.84
CA ALA A 824 -16.49 13.47 37.21
C ALA A 824 -17.56 12.40 37.51
N ASP A 825 -17.17 11.12 37.47
CA ASP A 825 -18.06 9.99 37.75
C ASP A 825 -18.58 10.05 39.19
N LEU A 826 -17.71 10.29 40.18
CA LEU A 826 -18.13 10.41 41.57
C LEU A 826 -19.08 11.60 41.80
N LEU A 827 -18.89 12.72 41.10
CA LEU A 827 -19.82 13.85 41.16
C LEU A 827 -21.17 13.47 40.54
N LYS A 828 -21.15 12.87 39.34
CA LYS A 828 -22.35 12.46 38.60
C LYS A 828 -23.17 11.44 39.38
N THR A 829 -22.54 10.38 39.88
CA THR A 829 -23.22 9.36 40.70
C THR A 829 -23.86 9.97 41.94
N ARG A 830 -23.14 10.83 42.68
CA ARG A 830 -23.71 11.47 43.88
C ARG A 830 -24.84 12.43 43.53
N TYR A 831 -24.76 13.13 42.41
CA TYR A 831 -25.84 13.98 41.91
C TYR A 831 -27.08 13.17 41.53
N GLU A 832 -26.92 12.07 40.78
CA GLU A 832 -28.01 11.19 40.37
C GLU A 832 -28.70 10.52 41.57
N VAL A 833 -27.92 10.11 42.58
CA VAL A 833 -28.47 9.60 43.84
C VAL A 833 -29.29 10.66 44.57
N ARG A 834 -28.83 11.92 44.61
CA ARG A 834 -29.52 13.00 45.31
C ARG A 834 -30.74 13.55 44.54
N PHE A 835 -30.68 13.53 43.21
CA PHE A 835 -31.67 14.07 42.30
C PHE A 835 -32.04 13.08 41.16
N PRO A 836 -32.61 11.91 41.47
CA PRO A 836 -32.83 10.82 40.50
C PRO A 836 -33.84 11.13 39.39
N LYS A 837 -34.59 12.24 39.52
CA LYS A 837 -35.55 12.72 38.51
C LYS A 837 -35.01 13.88 37.67
N SER A 838 -33.76 14.29 37.88
CA SER A 838 -33.15 15.40 37.15
C SER A 838 -32.67 14.93 35.79
N SER A 839 -33.06 15.63 34.72
CA SER A 839 -32.53 15.45 33.37
C SER A 839 -31.36 16.40 33.06
N ILE A 840 -30.74 16.97 34.09
CA ILE A 840 -29.70 17.98 33.96
C ILE A 840 -28.36 17.27 33.82
N ASP A 841 -27.62 17.59 32.77
CA ASP A 841 -26.25 17.14 32.60
C ASP A 841 -25.29 18.02 33.41
N VAL A 842 -24.95 17.58 34.62
CA VAL A 842 -24.06 18.31 35.53
C VAL A 842 -22.62 18.43 35.04
N LEU A 843 -22.22 17.62 34.06
CA LEU A 843 -20.89 17.66 33.46
C LEU A 843 -20.81 18.60 32.25
N SER A 844 -21.94 19.19 31.84
CA SER A 844 -21.96 20.16 30.74
C SER A 844 -21.07 21.37 31.04
N GLU A 845 -20.40 21.87 29.99
CA GLU A 845 -19.48 23.00 30.10
C GLU A 845 -20.17 24.24 30.68
N GLU A 846 -21.43 24.50 30.31
CA GLU A 846 -22.23 25.63 30.80
C GLU A 846 -22.43 25.56 32.33
N ILE A 847 -22.69 24.37 32.88
CA ILE A 847 -22.89 24.18 34.32
C ILE A 847 -21.56 24.28 35.06
N LEU A 848 -20.52 23.57 34.60
CA LEU A 848 -19.21 23.59 35.27
C LEU A 848 -18.57 24.99 35.22
N ALA A 849 -18.69 25.71 34.11
CA ALA A 849 -18.21 27.09 33.98
C ALA A 849 -18.90 28.03 34.99
N SER A 850 -20.18 27.78 35.33
CA SER A 850 -20.90 28.54 36.35
C SER A 850 -20.34 28.37 37.78
N PHE A 851 -19.49 27.37 38.00
CA PHE A 851 -18.74 27.12 39.24
C PHE A 851 -17.22 27.34 39.08
N ALA A 852 -16.77 27.98 38.00
CA ALA A 852 -15.35 28.15 37.68
C ALA A 852 -14.58 26.81 37.61
N ARG A 853 -15.25 25.76 37.12
CA ARG A 853 -14.71 24.43 36.87
C ARG A 853 -14.71 24.10 35.38
N LYS A 854 -13.86 23.15 34.99
CA LYS A 854 -13.79 22.59 33.63
C LYS A 854 -13.60 21.08 33.68
N LEU A 855 -14.17 20.38 32.71
CA LEU A 855 -13.99 18.95 32.52
C LEU A 855 -12.75 18.68 31.66
N SER A 856 -11.99 17.64 31.99
CA SER A 856 -10.85 17.14 31.22
C SER A 856 -10.71 15.63 31.47
N ASP A 857 -10.95 14.82 30.43
CA ASP A 857 -10.81 13.34 30.42
C ASP A 857 -11.27 12.65 31.73
N GLY A 858 -12.55 12.82 32.10
CA GLY A 858 -13.14 12.17 33.28
C GLY A 858 -12.82 12.81 34.64
N LEU A 859 -12.01 13.87 34.65
CA LEU A 859 -11.69 14.67 35.83
C LEU A 859 -12.19 16.11 35.70
N ILE A 860 -12.55 16.72 36.82
CA ILE A 860 -13.01 18.11 36.90
C ILE A 860 -11.92 18.93 37.60
N PHE A 861 -11.48 20.00 36.93
CA PHE A 861 -10.45 20.91 37.42
C PHE A 861 -11.01 22.31 37.64
N GLU A 862 -10.34 23.13 38.44
CA GLU A 862 -10.53 24.58 38.39
C GLU A 862 -10.23 25.13 36.98
N CYS A 863 -11.01 26.09 36.49
CA CYS A 863 -10.89 26.62 35.12
C CYS A 863 -9.46 27.05 34.76
N ASN A 864 -8.73 27.62 35.71
CA ASN A 864 -7.39 28.18 35.51
C ASN A 864 -6.25 27.18 35.73
N THR A 865 -6.55 25.93 36.09
CA THR A 865 -5.52 24.91 36.34
C THR A 865 -4.84 24.49 35.04
N ASN A 866 -3.51 24.52 35.02
CA ASN A 866 -2.74 23.83 33.99
C ASN A 866 -2.66 22.35 34.36
N VAL A 867 -3.52 21.54 33.73
CA VAL A 867 -3.73 20.12 34.05
C VAL A 867 -2.42 19.32 33.97
N ARG A 868 -1.62 19.55 32.93
CA ARG A 868 -0.33 18.89 32.75
C ARG A 868 0.64 19.21 33.90
N ARG A 869 0.75 20.49 34.27
CA ARG A 869 1.61 20.91 35.39
C ARG A 869 1.12 20.33 36.72
N TYR A 870 -0.20 20.29 36.93
CA TYR A 870 -0.79 19.68 38.11
C TYR A 870 -0.34 18.22 38.26
N PHE A 871 -0.39 17.42 37.19
CA PHE A 871 0.06 16.02 37.25
C PHE A 871 1.57 15.89 37.47
N ALA A 872 2.38 16.76 36.86
CA ALA A 872 3.82 16.80 37.13
C ALA A 872 4.12 17.07 38.62
N ASP A 873 3.41 18.03 39.22
CA ASP A 873 3.54 18.41 40.63
C ASP A 873 2.99 17.28 41.54
N LEU A 874 1.94 16.58 41.12
CA LEU A 874 1.36 15.44 41.83
C LEU A 874 2.34 14.26 41.92
N ILE A 875 2.94 13.87 40.79
CA ILE A 875 3.93 12.77 40.72
C ILE A 875 5.18 13.13 41.53
N SER A 876 5.75 14.32 41.29
CA SER A 876 6.99 14.75 41.97
C SER A 876 6.81 15.03 43.46
N GLY A 877 5.58 15.28 43.92
CA GLY A 877 5.22 15.52 45.31
C GLY A 877 5.19 14.26 46.19
N LYS A 878 5.27 13.06 45.61
CA LYS A 878 5.21 11.80 46.36
C LYS A 878 6.50 10.99 46.21
N VAL A 879 6.95 10.43 47.34
CA VAL A 879 8.08 9.49 47.36
C VAL A 879 7.67 8.12 46.84
N ARG A 880 6.44 7.69 47.14
CA ARG A 880 5.84 6.45 46.67
C ARG A 880 4.36 6.72 46.40
N PHE A 881 3.83 6.17 45.32
CA PHE A 881 2.41 6.24 45.01
C PHE A 881 1.96 5.00 44.23
N SER A 882 0.67 4.71 44.31
CA SER A 882 0.00 3.65 43.55
C SER A 882 -1.40 4.07 43.11
N ILE A 883 -1.99 3.31 42.19
CA ILE A 883 -3.39 3.51 41.76
C ILE A 883 -4.40 3.44 42.92
N ASN A 884 -4.04 2.79 44.02
CA ASN A 884 -4.90 2.65 45.20
C ASN A 884 -4.86 3.88 46.13
N ASP A 885 -3.96 4.84 45.90
CA ASP A 885 -3.90 6.06 46.71
C ASP A 885 -5.03 7.02 46.32
N ALA A 886 -5.62 7.69 47.32
CA ALA A 886 -6.80 8.54 47.12
C ALA A 886 -6.59 9.69 46.09
N GLU A 887 -5.37 10.18 45.95
CA GLU A 887 -4.99 11.22 44.98
C GLU A 887 -4.65 10.67 43.58
N PHE A 888 -4.49 9.36 43.46
CA PHE A 888 -3.99 8.63 42.28
C PHE A 888 -4.97 7.56 41.79
N GLY A 889 -6.25 7.66 42.18
CA GLY A 889 -7.27 6.68 41.80
C GLY A 889 -7.39 6.46 40.28
N GLU A 890 -8.11 5.43 39.90
CA GLU A 890 -8.34 4.99 38.50
C GLU A 890 -8.61 6.14 37.50
N ALA A 891 -9.42 7.14 37.86
CA ALA A 891 -9.71 8.28 36.99
C ALA A 891 -8.47 9.12 36.63
N VAL A 892 -7.47 9.17 37.52
CA VAL A 892 -6.18 9.82 37.29
C VAL A 892 -5.31 8.95 36.36
N PHE A 893 -5.21 7.65 36.62
CA PHE A 893 -4.45 6.71 35.78
C PHE A 893 -4.98 6.58 34.35
N ARG A 894 -6.28 6.81 34.14
CA ARG A 894 -6.89 6.87 32.80
C ARG A 894 -6.68 8.20 32.08
N HIS A 895 -6.37 9.29 32.79
CA HIS A 895 -6.25 10.61 32.18
C HIS A 895 -5.00 10.69 31.28
N GLN A 896 -5.18 11.08 30.00
CA GLN A 896 -4.10 11.04 28.99
C GLN A 896 -2.87 11.86 29.38
N LEU A 897 -3.07 13.08 29.89
CA LEU A 897 -1.98 13.94 30.37
C LEU A 897 -1.25 13.37 31.60
N PHE A 898 -1.93 12.63 32.48
CA PHE A 898 -1.26 11.98 33.60
C PHE A 898 -0.38 10.83 33.10
N ARG A 899 -0.89 9.95 32.22
CA ARG A 899 -0.09 8.87 31.62
C ARG A 899 1.13 9.39 30.87
N TYR A 900 0.95 10.49 30.13
CA TYR A 900 2.07 11.16 29.47
C TYR A 900 3.14 11.62 30.47
N GLU A 901 2.74 12.24 31.58
CA GLU A 901 3.67 12.71 32.61
C GLU A 901 4.30 11.56 33.41
N LEU A 902 3.56 10.48 33.65
CA LEU A 902 4.04 9.24 34.26
C LEU A 902 5.11 8.58 33.38
N GLU A 903 4.83 8.38 32.09
CA GLU A 903 5.78 7.82 31.13
C GLU A 903 7.02 8.71 30.93
N ARG A 904 6.84 10.04 30.94
CA ARG A 904 7.98 10.98 30.93
C ARG A 904 8.86 10.78 32.16
N ALA A 905 8.26 10.72 33.35
CA ALA A 905 8.98 10.53 34.61
C ALA A 905 9.71 9.17 34.65
N LYS A 906 9.10 8.09 34.13
CA LYS A 906 9.75 6.78 33.97
C LYS A 906 10.97 6.86 33.04
N ARG A 907 10.82 7.46 31.85
CA ARG A 907 11.91 7.61 30.86
C ARG A 907 13.07 8.47 31.35
N GLN A 908 12.78 9.45 32.21
CA GLN A 908 13.80 10.30 32.84
C GLN A 908 14.39 9.66 34.11
N PHE A 909 13.95 8.45 34.47
CA PHE A 909 14.26 7.79 35.74
C PHE A 909 13.99 8.68 36.97
N GLU A 910 13.04 9.61 36.89
CA GLU A 910 12.56 10.38 38.05
C GLU A 910 11.78 9.51 39.01
N ILE A 911 11.07 8.53 38.44
CA ILE A 911 10.39 7.45 39.15
C ILE A 911 10.77 6.12 38.52
N VAL A 912 10.61 5.06 39.29
CA VAL A 912 10.75 3.67 38.86
C VAL A 912 9.57 2.86 39.34
N GLU A 913 9.18 1.87 38.54
CA GLU A 913 8.09 0.96 38.86
C GLU A 913 8.67 -0.27 39.57
N ILE A 914 8.12 -0.59 40.73
CA ILE A 914 8.65 -1.64 41.61
C ILE A 914 7.71 -2.84 41.72
N LYS A 915 6.43 -2.64 41.39
CA LYS A 915 5.36 -3.63 41.19
C LYS A 915 4.33 -3.01 40.25
N ASP A 916 3.40 -3.82 39.74
CA ASP A 916 2.29 -3.34 38.91
C ASP A 916 1.59 -2.14 39.55
N ASP A 917 1.57 -1.02 38.81
CA ASP A 917 0.99 0.26 39.22
C ASP A 917 1.53 0.86 40.52
N GLU A 918 2.72 0.45 40.96
CA GLU A 918 3.38 0.94 42.14
C GLU A 918 4.73 1.59 41.82
N TYR A 919 4.82 2.89 42.08
CA TYR A 919 5.94 3.74 41.66
C TYR A 919 6.66 4.35 42.86
N VAL A 920 7.97 4.48 42.73
CA VAL A 920 8.83 5.13 43.73
C VAL A 920 9.68 6.20 43.06
N SER A 921 9.77 7.37 43.68
CA SER A 921 10.70 8.42 43.28
C SER A 921 12.14 7.97 43.50
N THR A 922 13.01 8.26 42.54
CA THR A 922 14.44 7.94 42.63
C THR A 922 15.24 9.00 43.40
N ALA A 923 14.65 10.16 43.68
CA ALA A 923 15.33 11.26 44.38
C ALA A 923 15.94 10.85 45.75
N PRO A 924 15.31 9.98 46.57
CA PRO A 924 15.91 9.49 47.80
C PRO A 924 17.12 8.56 47.60
N PHE A 925 17.32 7.96 46.41
CA PHE A 925 18.38 6.98 46.18
C PHE A 925 19.79 7.58 46.29
N ALA A 926 19.92 8.90 46.11
CA ALA A 926 21.17 9.63 46.33
C ALA A 926 21.61 9.67 47.81
N LYS A 927 20.75 9.25 48.75
CA LYS A 927 21.00 9.24 50.20
C LYS A 927 21.28 7.85 50.77
N LEU A 928 21.31 6.82 49.92
CA LEU A 928 21.65 5.45 50.28
C LEU A 928 23.12 5.33 50.69
N GLU A 929 23.49 4.21 51.34
CA GLU A 929 24.89 3.95 51.68
C GLU A 929 25.77 3.91 50.43
N GLN A 930 25.23 3.34 49.35
CA GLN A 930 25.74 3.50 47.99
C GLN A 930 24.81 4.42 47.18
N PRO A 931 25.16 5.70 46.98
CA PRO A 931 24.31 6.63 46.25
C PRO A 931 24.06 6.19 44.80
N ILE A 932 22.79 6.04 44.44
CA ILE A 932 22.35 5.76 43.07
C ILE A 932 21.68 7.00 42.49
N SER A 933 22.19 7.45 41.34
CA SER A 933 21.63 8.55 40.54
C SER A 933 20.81 8.04 39.36
N GLN A 934 20.04 8.92 38.73
CA GLN A 934 19.29 8.60 37.51
C GLN A 934 20.20 8.13 36.37
N ARG A 935 21.41 8.70 36.28
CA ARG A 935 22.41 8.27 35.29
C ARG A 935 22.86 6.83 35.51
N ASP A 936 22.83 6.38 36.76
CA ASP A 936 23.23 5.03 37.12
C ASP A 936 22.16 3.99 36.76
N LEU A 937 20.89 4.39 36.79
CA LEU A 937 19.78 3.57 36.30
C LEU A 937 19.81 3.45 34.78
N GLN A 938 20.13 4.54 34.07
CA GLN A 938 20.39 4.50 32.62
C GLN A 938 21.62 3.64 32.30
N ASP A 939 22.72 3.80 33.05
CA ASP A 939 23.95 3.02 32.89
C ASP A 939 23.73 1.52 33.15
N TYR A 940 22.85 1.15 34.08
CA TYR A 940 22.40 -0.23 34.27
C TYR A 940 21.79 -0.80 32.99
N LEU A 941 20.84 -0.07 32.39
CA LEU A 941 20.16 -0.49 31.17
C LEU A 941 21.16 -0.63 30.00
N ASP A 942 22.01 0.37 29.81
CA ASP A 942 23.00 0.37 28.72
C ASP A 942 24.06 -0.72 28.91
N SER A 943 24.54 -0.92 30.14
CA SER A 943 25.47 -1.99 30.49
C SER A 943 24.85 -3.37 30.31
N ALA A 944 23.59 -3.56 30.69
CA ALA A 944 22.87 -4.81 30.48
C ALA A 944 22.75 -5.13 28.97
N ILE A 945 22.31 -4.16 28.16
CA ILE A 945 22.17 -4.32 26.70
C ILE A 945 23.53 -4.59 26.03
N ALA A 946 24.59 -3.92 26.49
CA ALA A 946 25.94 -4.14 25.99
C ALA A 946 26.51 -5.53 26.38
N PHE A 947 26.10 -6.04 27.54
CA PHE A 947 26.48 -7.39 28.01
C PHE A 947 25.72 -8.50 27.27
N MET A 948 24.47 -8.25 26.88
CA MET A 948 23.64 -9.21 26.14
C MET A 948 24.19 -9.49 24.74
N GLN A 949 24.34 -10.77 24.42
CA GLN A 949 24.72 -11.23 23.09
C GLN A 949 23.53 -11.17 22.11
N LEU A 950 23.82 -10.92 20.83
CA LEU A 950 22.80 -10.88 19.77
C LEU A 950 22.16 -12.28 19.62
N GLY A 951 20.83 -12.34 19.61
CA GLY A 951 20.05 -13.57 19.44
C GLY A 951 19.99 -14.50 20.66
N VAL A 952 20.57 -14.11 21.80
CA VAL A 952 20.54 -14.92 23.04
C VAL A 952 19.45 -14.38 23.98
N PRO A 953 18.54 -15.23 24.48
CA PRO A 953 17.54 -14.81 25.44
C PRO A 953 18.09 -14.66 26.86
N TYR A 954 17.61 -13.63 27.56
CA TYR A 954 17.94 -13.36 28.94
C TYR A 954 16.70 -13.01 29.77
N THR A 955 16.59 -13.57 30.96
CA THR A 955 15.78 -13.00 32.05
C THR A 955 16.72 -12.25 33.00
N VAL A 956 16.17 -11.50 33.96
CA VAL A 956 17.01 -10.90 35.03
C VAL A 956 17.82 -11.98 35.76
N HIS A 957 17.20 -13.14 35.99
CA HIS A 957 17.85 -14.29 36.63
C HIS A 957 19.00 -14.84 35.78
N SER A 958 18.77 -15.16 34.49
CA SER A 958 19.82 -15.73 33.64
C SER A 958 20.95 -14.72 33.38
N LEU A 959 20.64 -13.44 33.23
CA LEU A 959 21.62 -12.36 33.04
C LEU A 959 22.59 -12.29 34.24
N ARG A 960 22.05 -12.32 35.46
CA ARG A 960 22.85 -12.36 36.70
C ARG A 960 23.61 -13.67 36.85
N LYS A 961 23.02 -14.81 36.47
CA LYS A 961 23.67 -16.13 36.51
C LYS A 961 24.91 -16.19 35.63
N VAL A 962 24.90 -15.53 34.47
CA VAL A 962 26.04 -15.39 33.55
C VAL A 962 27.09 -14.37 34.05
N GLY A 963 26.81 -13.70 35.17
CA GLY A 963 27.77 -12.86 35.89
C GLY A 963 27.59 -11.36 35.70
N PHE A 964 26.48 -10.91 35.07
CA PHE A 964 26.16 -9.50 35.04
C PHE A 964 25.96 -8.97 36.46
N LYS A 965 26.71 -7.93 36.79
CA LYS A 965 26.63 -7.21 38.06
C LYS A 965 26.73 -5.73 37.79
N HIS A 966 25.96 -4.95 38.52
CA HIS A 966 25.96 -3.51 38.40
C HIS A 966 25.79 -2.88 39.77
N LYS A 967 26.25 -1.64 39.94
CA LYS A 967 26.11 -0.94 41.23
C LYS A 967 24.66 -0.76 41.69
N VAL A 968 23.71 -0.74 40.75
CA VAL A 968 22.26 -0.66 41.03
C VAL A 968 21.74 -1.89 41.77
N ASP A 969 22.47 -3.02 41.76
CA ASP A 969 22.10 -4.22 42.53
C ASP A 969 22.06 -3.94 44.06
N CYS A 970 22.72 -2.88 44.55
CA CYS A 970 22.62 -2.48 45.97
C CYS A 970 21.19 -2.11 46.40
N LEU A 971 20.30 -1.78 45.47
CA LEU A 971 18.89 -1.46 45.77
C LEU A 971 18.10 -2.69 46.25
N GLU A 972 18.53 -3.89 45.88
CA GLU A 972 17.94 -5.12 46.40
C GLU A 972 18.27 -5.29 47.89
N ASP A 973 19.52 -5.05 48.28
CA ASP A 973 19.97 -5.17 49.67
C ASP A 973 19.45 -4.02 50.56
N GLU A 974 19.48 -2.78 50.07
CA GLU A 974 19.11 -1.59 50.87
C GLU A 974 17.60 -1.30 50.90
N LEU A 975 16.88 -1.59 49.80
CA LEU A 975 15.44 -1.26 49.67
C LEU A 975 14.53 -2.48 49.49
N GLY A 976 15.08 -3.69 49.33
CA GLY A 976 14.29 -4.91 49.14
C GLY A 976 13.59 -4.98 47.79
N PHE A 977 14.13 -4.32 46.76
CA PHE A 977 13.56 -4.39 45.41
C PHE A 977 13.78 -5.77 44.79
N GLY A 978 12.68 -6.40 44.37
CA GLY A 978 12.69 -7.73 43.76
C GLY A 978 12.94 -7.72 42.25
N PRO A 979 12.88 -8.89 41.60
CA PRO A 979 13.16 -9.05 40.17
C PRO A 979 12.34 -8.14 39.25
N PHE A 980 11.07 -7.89 39.62
CA PHE A 980 10.16 -7.04 38.86
C PHE A 980 10.73 -5.63 38.58
N PHE A 981 11.41 -5.03 39.56
CA PHE A 981 12.03 -3.71 39.41
C PHE A 981 13.07 -3.73 38.28
N TYR A 982 13.93 -4.74 38.25
CA TYR A 982 14.96 -4.89 37.23
C TYR A 982 14.36 -5.24 35.85
N GLU A 983 13.29 -6.03 35.82
CA GLU A 983 12.52 -6.29 34.60
C GLU A 983 11.88 -5.00 34.04
N SER A 984 11.36 -4.14 34.93
CA SER A 984 10.80 -2.84 34.56
C SER A 984 11.89 -1.93 33.99
N LEU A 985 13.07 -1.87 34.60
CA LEU A 985 14.22 -1.13 34.06
C LEU A 985 14.62 -1.63 32.66
N LEU A 986 14.76 -2.94 32.45
CA LEU A 986 15.09 -3.53 31.14
C LEU A 986 14.00 -3.26 30.10
N SER A 987 12.74 -3.24 30.51
CA SER A 987 11.59 -2.96 29.65
C SER A 987 11.62 -1.55 29.04
N MET A 988 12.37 -0.61 29.63
CA MET A 988 12.59 0.73 29.09
C MET A 988 13.51 0.73 27.84
N GLY A 989 14.19 -0.38 27.54
CA GLY A 989 15.06 -0.55 26.38
C GLY A 989 14.36 -1.01 25.09
N SER A 990 13.04 -0.88 24.98
CA SER A 990 12.17 -1.53 23.98
C SER A 990 12.54 -1.32 22.50
N SER A 991 13.29 -0.28 22.14
CA SER A 991 13.79 -0.12 20.76
C SER A 991 15.03 -0.97 20.46
N ARG A 992 15.76 -1.41 21.49
CA ARG A 992 17.02 -2.19 21.40
C ARG A 992 16.86 -3.64 21.87
N LEU A 993 15.80 -3.93 22.62
CA LEU A 993 15.47 -5.24 23.15
C LEU A 993 14.06 -5.64 22.74
N LYS A 994 13.93 -6.86 22.23
CA LYS A 994 12.65 -7.54 22.10
C LYS A 994 12.34 -8.23 23.40
N LYS A 995 11.06 -8.30 23.74
CA LYS A 995 10.62 -8.87 25.01
C LYS A 995 9.34 -9.68 24.82
N THR A 996 9.20 -10.71 25.63
CA THR A 996 7.98 -11.52 25.75
C THR A 996 7.84 -11.99 27.19
N ARG A 997 6.63 -12.40 27.57
CA ARG A 997 6.38 -12.97 28.89
C ARG A 997 6.27 -14.49 28.77
N VAL A 998 7.03 -15.21 29.58
CA VAL A 998 6.95 -16.67 29.69
C VAL A 998 6.77 -17.01 31.16
N GLY A 999 5.63 -17.62 31.49
CA GLY A 999 5.26 -17.87 32.88
C GLY A 999 5.22 -16.58 33.70
N ASN A 1000 5.97 -16.55 34.80
CA ASN A 1000 6.05 -15.43 35.72
C ASN A 1000 7.07 -14.34 35.32
N CYS A 1001 7.96 -14.57 34.34
CA CYS A 1001 9.08 -13.68 34.04
C CYS A 1001 9.00 -13.01 32.67
N LYS A 1002 9.71 -11.87 32.54
CA LYS A 1002 9.97 -11.23 31.24
C LYS A 1002 11.29 -11.73 30.65
N VAL A 1003 11.23 -12.20 29.41
CA VAL A 1003 12.38 -12.66 28.63
C VAL A 1003 12.75 -11.57 27.64
N PHE A 1004 14.01 -11.19 27.61
CA PHE A 1004 14.57 -10.14 26.76
C PHE A 1004 15.56 -10.74 25.77
N CYS A 1005 15.47 -10.37 24.51
CA CYS A 1005 16.39 -10.80 23.47
C CYS A 1005 16.82 -9.60 22.61
N ARG A 1006 18.12 -9.52 22.32
CA ARG A 1006 18.66 -8.50 21.41
C ARG A 1006 18.63 -9.06 20.00
N MET A 1007 17.63 -8.68 19.20
CA MET A 1007 17.50 -9.07 17.79
C MET A 1007 16.59 -8.12 17.01
N GLU A 1008 16.59 -8.27 15.69
CA GLU A 1008 15.60 -7.65 14.79
C GLU A 1008 14.31 -8.49 14.76
N GLY A 1009 13.19 -7.89 14.36
CA GLY A 1009 11.90 -8.58 14.31
C GLY A 1009 11.18 -8.70 15.67
N SER A 1010 10.38 -9.74 15.83
CA SER A 1010 9.65 -10.09 17.06
C SER A 1010 10.40 -11.18 17.85
N TYR A 1011 10.11 -11.34 19.14
CA TYR A 1011 10.63 -12.45 19.94
C TYR A 1011 9.47 -13.08 20.72
N SER A 1012 9.26 -14.39 20.56
CA SER A 1012 8.18 -15.15 21.18
C SER A 1012 8.70 -16.17 22.18
N GLY A 1013 7.81 -16.72 23.01
CA GLY A 1013 8.16 -17.81 23.91
C GLY A 1013 8.55 -19.11 23.19
N SER A 1014 8.06 -19.35 21.96
CA SER A 1014 8.46 -20.52 21.16
C SER A 1014 9.93 -20.46 20.76
N LEU A 1015 10.44 -19.27 20.40
CA LEU A 1015 11.87 -19.08 20.11
C LEU A 1015 12.78 -19.34 21.31
N LEU A 1016 12.28 -19.17 22.55
CA LEU A 1016 13.01 -19.56 23.76
C LEU A 1016 13.14 -21.08 23.86
N VAL A 1017 12.05 -21.81 23.59
CA VAL A 1017 12.06 -23.28 23.58
C VAL A 1017 13.04 -23.79 22.52
N GLU A 1018 12.96 -23.28 21.29
CA GLU A 1018 13.86 -23.66 20.20
C GLU A 1018 15.33 -23.40 20.55
N TRP A 1019 15.62 -22.28 21.22
CA TRP A 1019 16.97 -21.95 21.66
C TRP A 1019 17.51 -22.95 22.70
N ILE A 1020 16.67 -23.38 23.65
CA ILE A 1020 17.04 -24.36 24.67
C ILE A 1020 17.27 -25.75 24.04
N VAL A 1021 16.36 -26.17 23.17
CA VAL A 1021 16.40 -27.49 22.52
C VAL A 1021 17.55 -27.60 21.53
N LYS A 1022 17.95 -26.52 20.84
CA LYS A 1022 19.17 -26.50 20.00
C LYS A 1022 20.44 -26.93 20.75
N SER A 1023 20.49 -26.72 22.05
CA SER A 1023 21.64 -27.11 22.89
C SER A 1023 21.46 -28.49 23.55
N ASN A 1024 20.26 -29.05 23.50
CA ASN A 1024 19.88 -30.31 24.14
C ASN A 1024 18.97 -31.11 23.19
N PRO A 1025 19.51 -32.08 22.44
CA PRO A 1025 18.83 -32.67 21.27
C PRO A 1025 17.57 -33.49 21.60
N ALA A 1026 17.35 -33.82 22.87
CA ALA A 1026 16.17 -34.52 23.35
C ALA A 1026 15.93 -34.14 24.82
N LEU A 1027 14.73 -33.67 25.15
CA LEU A 1027 14.32 -33.26 26.49
C LEU A 1027 12.90 -33.73 26.79
N GLU A 1028 12.67 -34.30 27.97
CA GLU A 1028 11.31 -34.45 28.50
C GLU A 1028 10.73 -33.07 28.86
N LEU A 1029 9.40 -32.89 28.82
CA LEU A 1029 8.79 -31.60 29.18
C LEU A 1029 9.12 -31.18 30.62
N GLU A 1030 9.18 -32.13 31.55
CA GLU A 1030 9.61 -31.87 32.92
C GLU A 1030 11.08 -31.43 32.99
N GLU A 1031 11.95 -31.97 32.15
CA GLU A 1031 13.36 -31.53 32.05
C GLU A 1031 13.44 -30.13 31.47
N LEU A 1032 12.65 -29.81 30.45
CA LEU A 1032 12.56 -28.48 29.86
C LEU A 1032 12.02 -27.45 30.88
N ALA A 1033 10.98 -27.80 31.64
CA ALA A 1033 10.46 -26.99 32.73
C ALA A 1033 11.55 -26.76 33.80
N GLY A 1034 12.31 -27.81 34.13
CA GLY A 1034 13.47 -27.73 35.00
C GLY A 1034 14.54 -26.77 34.47
N ILE A 1035 14.87 -26.83 33.18
CA ILE A 1035 15.82 -25.91 32.54
C ILE A 1035 15.32 -24.47 32.59
N LEU A 1036 14.04 -24.23 32.30
CA LEU A 1036 13.42 -22.90 32.37
C LEU A 1036 13.50 -22.33 33.79
N ALA A 1037 13.19 -23.13 34.81
CA ALA A 1037 13.30 -22.72 36.21
C ALA A 1037 14.77 -22.47 36.61
N ASP A 1038 15.69 -23.38 36.33
CA ASP A 1038 17.08 -23.29 36.80
C ASP A 1038 17.88 -22.22 36.05
N GLN A 1039 17.77 -22.18 34.72
CA GLN A 1039 18.57 -21.28 33.89
C GLN A 1039 17.96 -19.90 33.79
N PHE A 1040 16.63 -19.80 33.71
CA PHE A 1040 15.93 -18.55 33.45
C PHE A 1040 15.05 -18.06 34.61
N GLY A 1041 14.85 -18.86 35.67
CA GLY A 1041 13.96 -18.49 36.77
C GLY A 1041 12.48 -18.49 36.40
N ILE A 1042 12.14 -19.10 35.25
CA ILE A 1042 10.78 -19.12 34.71
C ILE A 1042 10.03 -20.30 35.33
N GLU A 1043 8.98 -19.98 36.07
CA GLU A 1043 8.01 -20.96 36.57
C GLU A 1043 6.84 -21.05 35.60
N ILE A 1044 6.65 -22.23 35.01
CA ILE A 1044 5.58 -22.50 34.05
C ILE A 1044 4.98 -23.88 34.33
N ASP A 1045 3.65 -23.97 34.24
CA ASP A 1045 2.93 -25.24 34.35
C ASP A 1045 3.15 -26.10 33.09
N VAL A 1046 3.27 -27.41 33.26
CA VAL A 1046 3.57 -28.35 32.15
C VAL A 1046 2.51 -28.30 31.05
N SER A 1047 1.23 -28.06 31.39
CA SER A 1047 0.19 -27.91 30.37
C SER A 1047 0.43 -26.68 29.47
N ARG A 1048 0.85 -25.55 30.06
CA ARG A 1048 1.21 -24.33 29.33
C ARG A 1048 2.52 -24.52 28.55
N LEU A 1049 3.48 -25.26 29.11
CA LEU A 1049 4.73 -25.59 28.42
C LEU A 1049 4.49 -26.49 27.21
N ARG A 1050 3.58 -27.48 27.31
CA ARG A 1050 3.20 -28.35 26.19
C ARG A 1050 2.62 -27.53 25.03
N SER A 1051 1.73 -26.59 25.31
CA SER A 1051 1.20 -25.66 24.31
C SER A 1051 2.32 -24.85 23.65
N LEU A 1052 3.30 -24.39 24.44
CA LEU A 1052 4.43 -23.61 23.93
C LEU A 1052 5.36 -24.45 23.02
N VAL A 1053 5.58 -25.72 23.39
CA VAL A 1053 6.42 -26.67 22.65
C VAL A 1053 5.78 -27.08 21.32
N LYS A 1054 4.46 -27.36 21.30
CA LYS A 1054 3.73 -27.70 20.06
C LYS A 1054 3.83 -26.62 18.97
N ARG A 1055 4.20 -25.39 19.34
CA ARG A 1055 4.28 -24.22 18.45
C ARG A 1055 5.69 -23.81 18.09
N SER A 1056 6.68 -24.39 18.74
CA SER A 1056 8.06 -24.30 18.30
C SER A 1056 8.26 -25.08 17.01
N ASP A 1057 9.32 -24.77 16.27
CA ASP A 1057 9.72 -25.58 15.11
C ASP A 1057 10.49 -26.86 15.53
N CYS A 1058 10.50 -27.20 16.82
CA CYS A 1058 11.03 -28.45 17.34
C CYS A 1058 10.07 -29.63 17.09
N TYR A 1059 10.63 -30.83 17.00
CA TYR A 1059 9.84 -32.05 16.88
C TYR A 1059 9.37 -32.50 18.27
N TYR A 1060 8.07 -32.42 18.54
CA TYR A 1060 7.47 -32.87 19.79
C TYR A 1060 6.76 -34.22 19.61
N GLN A 1061 6.99 -35.14 20.53
CA GLN A 1061 6.41 -36.47 20.56
C GLN A 1061 5.50 -36.59 21.79
N GLU A 1062 4.19 -36.73 21.56
CA GLU A 1062 3.16 -36.62 22.61
C GLU A 1062 3.11 -37.84 23.55
N GLU A 1063 3.27 -39.06 23.03
CA GLU A 1063 3.28 -40.29 23.83
C GLU A 1063 4.48 -40.40 24.79
N LEU A 1064 5.60 -39.78 24.44
CA LEU A 1064 6.82 -39.72 25.25
C LEU A 1064 6.90 -38.46 26.11
N ASP A 1065 6.05 -37.46 25.84
CA ASP A 1065 6.13 -36.11 26.39
C ASP A 1065 7.52 -35.46 26.23
N MET A 1066 8.14 -35.68 25.06
CA MET A 1066 9.51 -35.27 24.74
C MET A 1066 9.58 -34.32 23.56
N VAL A 1067 10.50 -33.35 23.63
CA VAL A 1067 10.85 -32.43 22.55
C VAL A 1067 12.27 -32.69 22.04
N PHE A 1068 12.42 -32.64 20.72
CA PHE A 1068 13.65 -32.89 19.98
C PHE A 1068 13.95 -31.72 19.04
N GLY A 1069 15.22 -31.42 18.78
CA GLY A 1069 15.58 -30.31 17.89
C GLY A 1069 15.19 -30.57 16.43
N SER A 1070 15.09 -31.83 16.03
CA SER A 1070 14.54 -32.25 14.74
C SER A 1070 14.07 -33.71 14.76
N ILE A 1071 13.37 -34.12 13.70
CA ILE A 1071 12.98 -35.52 13.49
C ILE A 1071 14.18 -36.47 13.39
N ASP A 1072 15.32 -35.98 12.89
CA ASP A 1072 16.56 -36.77 12.82
C ASP A 1072 17.15 -37.06 14.20
N GLU A 1073 17.03 -36.10 15.13
CA GLU A 1073 17.47 -36.28 16.52
C GLU A 1073 16.58 -37.28 17.27
N TYR A 1074 15.27 -37.26 17.02
CA TYR A 1074 14.37 -38.31 17.47
C TYR A 1074 14.78 -39.68 16.92
N GLY A 1075 15.04 -39.78 15.62
CA GLY A 1075 15.50 -41.03 14.99
C GLY A 1075 16.79 -41.58 15.61
N LYS A 1076 17.77 -40.71 15.90
CA LYS A 1076 19.00 -41.08 16.62
C LYS A 1076 18.70 -41.59 18.03
N LYS A 1077 17.81 -40.91 18.77
CA LYS A 1077 17.43 -41.30 20.13
C LYS A 1077 16.71 -42.65 20.16
N VAL A 1078 15.82 -42.90 19.21
CA VAL A 1078 15.16 -44.20 19.05
C VAL A 1078 16.18 -45.30 18.75
N GLN A 1079 17.18 -45.05 17.89
CA GLN A 1079 18.27 -46.01 17.66
C GLN A 1079 19.11 -46.26 18.91
N GLU A 1080 19.39 -45.22 19.72
CA GLU A 1080 20.06 -45.37 21.01
C GLU A 1080 19.25 -46.23 22.00
N TRP A 1081 17.92 -46.13 22.00
CA TRP A 1081 17.06 -46.94 22.87
C TRP A 1081 16.91 -48.39 22.40
N LEU A 1082 17.05 -48.64 21.10
CA LEU A 1082 16.93 -49.97 20.50
C LEU A 1082 18.25 -50.77 20.52
N CYS A 1083 19.39 -50.11 20.69
CA CYS A 1083 20.71 -50.73 20.90
C CYS A 1083 20.98 -51.00 22.37
#